data_AF-A0A7Y3MRR4-F1
#
_entry.id   AF-A0A7Y3MRR4-F1
#
_cell.length_a   1.000
_cell.length_b   1.000
_cell.length_c   1.000
_cell.angle_alpha   90.00
_cell.angle_beta   90.00
_cell.angle_gamma   90.00
#
_symmetry.space_group_name_H-M   'P 1'
#
loop_
_entity.id
_entity.type
_entity.pdbx_description
1 polymer ?
#
loop_
_entity_poly.entity_id
_entity_poly.type
_entity_poly.pdbx_seq_one_letter_code
_entity_poly.pdbx_strand_id
1 'polypeptide(L)'
;MTKNILEECLMRRFPLVVAPLALLTMTAAGAGKPDYKPFAEVSEGYTKVVSTADGAKPFYGLYIDKKKNQLLAELPQGWKTQRHLFAVTQASGGTFAGLQGPMIYAYWRQYDKRLALIAPELDTRSKGEAESKSSVKRLFTDTVLVDVPILTMGPSGQPVIDFDGLLVNKGGALMRGRGGTSNANLATIVKAKAFPQNVEVAIEAPARGGKLTTYHFSISKLPDNTGYKPRAADERVGYFTTVYRDLGQYDQKKKWVRYIDRWHLEKRDPKLKLSPPKEPIVFHIEHTVPVRYRRYIRNGVLYWNEAFREIGIDEAIQVRFQDKATGAHMEKDPEDVRYNFIRWLNNDISTAIGPHRAHPLTGQILDADVVLTDGWIRAYWGWFNEQAPELAVEGFSAETLRWLDENPGWDPRVLLSSPGEATRRAEIMAEIDAAAMTSDTALPLNPDLAEIAGWMDDPSHQCLAAHGLAFDMAFGRMNLESLGLLEAGGYDAAEGDLLDGIPEWFVGPLLAELVAHEVGHTIGLRHNFKASGIYTMEQINSAEWKGKKPLAGSVMDYLPPNFNLETGEEQGDFTMIGVGPYDKWAIAYGYTFDDPAKVLERVAEPELAYLTDDDTTGPDPFARRYDFSANPLTYAKNQMRIVDQHRERILEKFVKDGESWSNARRGYQTTLSMQMRMLSMMSNWIGGAHVN
;
A
#
# COMPACT_ATOMS: atom_id res chain seq x y z
N MET A 1 -30.04 -86.06 -27.27
CA MET A 1 -31.23 -85.23 -27.03
C MET A 1 -30.93 -83.84 -27.62
N THR A 2 -31.22 -83.56 -28.91
CA THR A 2 -32.50 -83.05 -29.48
C THR A 2 -32.97 -81.75 -28.81
N LYS A 3 -33.36 -80.67 -29.51
CA LYS A 3 -33.71 -80.45 -30.93
C LYS A 3 -33.90 -78.93 -31.17
N ASN A 4 -33.57 -78.48 -32.39
CA ASN A 4 -34.00 -77.26 -33.07
C ASN A 4 -35.52 -77.23 -33.35
N ILE A 5 -36.03 -76.05 -33.76
CA ILE A 5 -36.95 -75.77 -34.91
C ILE A 5 -36.91 -74.23 -35.15
N LEU A 6 -36.34 -73.69 -36.26
CA LEU A 6 -36.91 -73.47 -37.62
C LEU A 6 -38.14 -72.54 -37.64
N GLU A 7 -38.45 -71.68 -38.62
CA GLU A 7 -37.87 -71.06 -39.83
C GLU A 7 -39.03 -70.25 -40.45
N GLU A 8 -38.77 -69.16 -41.20
CA GLU A 8 -39.48 -68.76 -42.45
C GLU A 8 -38.85 -67.43 -42.99
N CYS A 9 -38.02 -67.48 -44.05
CA CYS A 9 -38.32 -67.19 -45.48
C CYS A 9 -38.82 -65.73 -45.74
N LEU A 10 -38.28 -64.90 -46.64
CA LEU A 10 -37.97 -65.13 -48.05
C LEU A 10 -37.16 -63.97 -48.67
N MET A 11 -36.45 -64.30 -49.76
CA MET A 11 -35.52 -63.50 -50.56
C MET A 11 -36.05 -62.19 -51.20
N ARG A 12 -35.16 -61.20 -51.37
CA ARG A 12 -35.06 -60.39 -52.62
C ARG A 12 -33.63 -59.84 -52.85
N ARG A 13 -33.11 -60.13 -54.05
CA ARG A 13 -31.79 -59.74 -54.60
C ARG A 13 -31.76 -58.25 -54.98
N PHE A 14 -30.59 -57.61 -54.87
CA PHE A 14 -30.19 -56.48 -55.72
C PHE A 14 -28.66 -56.56 -56.05
N PRO A 15 -28.23 -56.11 -57.24
CA PRO A 15 -27.01 -56.58 -57.89
C PRO A 15 -25.76 -55.78 -57.53
N LEU A 16 -24.62 -56.45 -57.67
CA LEU A 16 -23.29 -55.85 -57.73
C LEU A 16 -23.17 -55.02 -59.02
N VAL A 17 -22.90 -53.72 -58.89
CA VAL A 17 -22.46 -52.86 -60.00
C VAL A 17 -21.01 -52.46 -59.74
N VAL A 18 -20.12 -52.92 -60.61
CA VAL A 18 -18.73 -52.47 -60.71
C VAL A 18 -18.73 -51.22 -61.61
N ALA A 19 -18.19 -50.11 -61.12
CA ALA A 19 -17.99 -48.88 -61.89
C ALA A 19 -16.51 -48.41 -61.75
N PRO A 20 -15.94 -47.77 -62.79
CA PRO A 20 -14.50 -47.77 -63.04
C PRO A 20 -13.75 -46.67 -62.28
N LEU A 21 -12.46 -46.94 -62.02
CA LEU A 21 -11.47 -45.98 -61.52
C LEU A 21 -11.36 -44.78 -62.49
N ALA A 22 -11.88 -43.62 -62.07
CA ALA A 22 -11.54 -42.34 -62.68
C ALA A 22 -10.35 -41.74 -61.92
N LEU A 23 -9.23 -41.52 -62.62
CA LEU A 23 -8.14 -40.67 -62.14
C LEU A 23 -8.70 -39.25 -61.90
N LEU A 24 -8.92 -38.90 -60.63
CA LEU A 24 -9.06 -37.49 -60.26
C LEU A 24 -7.66 -36.88 -60.19
N THR A 25 -7.39 -35.97 -61.11
CA THR A 25 -6.35 -34.96 -60.96
C THR A 25 -6.62 -34.18 -59.67
N MET A 26 -5.73 -34.30 -58.68
CA MET A 26 -5.74 -33.40 -57.52
C MET A 26 -5.34 -32.00 -58.00
N THR A 27 -6.32 -31.19 -58.39
CA THR A 27 -6.16 -29.74 -58.41
C THR A 27 -5.92 -29.30 -56.97
N ALA A 28 -4.74 -28.74 -56.71
CA ALA A 28 -4.40 -28.07 -55.47
C ALA A 28 -5.51 -27.05 -55.14
N ALA A 29 -6.35 -27.39 -54.15
CA ALA A 29 -7.31 -26.46 -53.58
C ALA A 29 -6.52 -25.27 -53.03
N GLY A 30 -6.86 -24.08 -53.50
CA GLY A 30 -6.12 -22.86 -53.21
C GLY A 30 -5.90 -22.66 -51.72
N ALA A 31 -4.67 -22.33 -51.36
CA ALA A 31 -4.40 -21.65 -50.10
C ALA A 31 -5.29 -20.41 -50.06
N GLY A 32 -6.31 -20.43 -49.21
CA GLY A 32 -7.13 -19.25 -48.95
C GLY A 32 -6.22 -18.07 -48.59
N LYS A 33 -6.63 -16.85 -48.96
CA LYS A 33 -5.89 -15.64 -48.57
C LYS A 33 -5.59 -15.71 -47.05
N PRO A 34 -4.36 -15.39 -46.61
CA PRO A 34 -4.03 -15.38 -45.19
C PRO A 34 -5.05 -14.53 -44.42
N ASP A 35 -5.53 -15.02 -43.29
CA ASP A 35 -6.53 -14.32 -42.47
C ASP A 35 -6.04 -12.95 -41.96
N TYR A 36 -4.72 -12.75 -41.94
CA TYR A 36 -4.06 -11.53 -41.51
C TYR A 36 -2.93 -11.14 -42.47
N LYS A 37 -2.59 -9.85 -42.50
CA LYS A 37 -1.40 -9.36 -43.20
C LYS A 37 -0.13 -10.01 -42.64
N PRO A 38 0.92 -10.24 -43.45
CA PRO A 38 2.20 -10.75 -42.95
C PRO A 38 2.79 -9.82 -41.88
N PHE A 39 3.44 -10.38 -40.85
CA PHE A 39 4.07 -9.60 -39.79
C PHE A 39 5.02 -8.54 -40.33
N ALA A 40 5.85 -8.89 -41.32
CA ALA A 40 6.82 -7.98 -41.93
C ALA A 40 6.18 -6.73 -42.58
N GLU A 41 4.94 -6.82 -43.07
CA GLU A 41 4.20 -5.67 -43.60
C GLU A 41 3.68 -4.78 -42.46
N VAL A 42 3.14 -5.38 -41.40
CA VAL A 42 2.57 -4.62 -40.25
C VAL A 42 3.67 -4.01 -39.38
N SER A 43 4.81 -4.69 -39.24
CA SER A 43 5.95 -4.26 -38.44
C SER A 43 6.98 -3.44 -39.23
N GLU A 44 6.64 -2.94 -40.41
CA GLU A 44 7.56 -2.12 -41.21
C GLU A 44 7.91 -0.82 -40.46
N GLY A 45 9.22 -0.60 -40.23
CA GLY A 45 9.73 0.54 -39.45
C GLY A 45 9.84 0.29 -37.94
N TYR A 46 9.30 -0.83 -37.44
CA TYR A 46 9.41 -1.18 -36.02
C TYR A 46 10.72 -1.91 -35.71
N THR A 47 11.24 -1.66 -34.52
CA THR A 47 12.42 -2.34 -33.96
C THR A 47 12.01 -3.18 -32.75
N LYS A 48 12.51 -4.41 -32.66
CA LYS A 48 12.24 -5.27 -31.51
C LYS A 48 12.88 -4.69 -30.25
N VAL A 49 12.12 -4.61 -29.18
CA VAL A 49 12.62 -4.20 -27.85
C VAL A 49 13.36 -5.39 -27.23
N VAL A 50 14.61 -5.18 -26.85
CA VAL A 50 15.46 -6.17 -26.16
C VAL A 50 15.93 -5.53 -24.86
N SER A 51 15.54 -6.11 -23.72
CA SER A 51 15.83 -5.54 -22.39
C SER A 51 16.73 -6.41 -21.52
N THR A 52 17.09 -7.61 -21.98
CA THR A 52 18.05 -8.47 -21.28
C THR A 52 19.32 -8.64 -22.12
N ALA A 53 20.48 -8.54 -21.46
CA ALA A 53 21.78 -8.63 -22.13
C ALA A 53 22.05 -10.03 -22.71
N ASP A 54 21.44 -11.06 -22.14
CA ASP A 54 21.53 -12.46 -22.57
C ASP A 54 20.57 -12.82 -23.72
N GLY A 55 19.71 -11.90 -24.15
CA GLY A 55 18.72 -12.15 -25.19
C GLY A 55 17.61 -13.14 -24.79
N ALA A 56 17.38 -13.34 -23.49
CA ALA A 56 16.29 -14.17 -22.98
C ALA A 56 14.95 -13.83 -23.64
N LYS A 57 14.15 -14.87 -23.92
CA LYS A 57 12.85 -14.71 -24.56
C LYS A 57 11.93 -13.89 -23.64
N PRO A 58 11.37 -12.76 -24.11
CA PRO A 58 10.50 -11.94 -23.27
C PRO A 58 9.11 -12.57 -23.13
N PHE A 59 8.40 -12.15 -22.10
CA PHE A 59 7.00 -12.50 -21.83
C PHE A 59 6.12 -12.04 -23.00
N TYR A 60 6.07 -10.74 -23.26
CA TYR A 60 5.50 -10.18 -24.49
C TYR A 60 6.62 -9.80 -25.47
N GLY A 61 6.40 -10.07 -26.75
CA GLY A 61 7.26 -9.54 -27.81
C GLY A 61 6.91 -8.08 -28.10
N LEU A 62 7.72 -7.12 -27.65
CA LEU A 62 7.48 -5.71 -27.92
C LEU A 62 8.25 -5.23 -29.16
N TYR A 63 7.59 -4.41 -29.98
CA TYR A 63 8.18 -3.79 -31.17
C TYR A 63 7.82 -2.31 -31.20
N ILE A 64 8.80 -1.43 -31.31
CA ILE A 64 8.62 0.03 -31.22
C ILE A 64 9.06 0.75 -32.50
N ASP A 65 8.22 1.66 -33.00
CA ASP A 65 8.57 2.66 -34.01
C ASP A 65 8.69 4.02 -33.32
N LYS A 66 9.92 4.43 -33.01
CA LYS A 66 10.19 5.70 -32.31
C LYS A 66 9.85 6.93 -33.14
N LYS A 67 9.81 6.82 -34.47
CA LYS A 67 9.50 7.96 -35.35
C LYS A 67 8.01 8.25 -35.37
N LYS A 68 7.19 7.19 -35.33
CA LYS A 68 5.74 7.30 -35.29
C LYS A 68 5.17 7.32 -33.87
N ASN A 69 6.01 7.05 -32.86
CA ASN A 69 5.60 6.91 -31.46
C ASN A 69 4.51 5.82 -31.31
N GLN A 70 4.80 4.63 -31.86
CA GLN A 70 3.91 3.48 -31.84
C GLN A 70 4.58 2.25 -31.23
N LEU A 71 3.79 1.42 -30.55
CA LEU A 71 4.22 0.21 -29.86
C LEU A 71 3.28 -0.96 -30.16
N LEU A 72 3.83 -2.00 -30.74
CA LEU A 72 3.14 -3.28 -30.94
C LEU A 72 3.55 -4.27 -29.85
N ALA A 73 2.61 -5.13 -29.47
CA ALA A 73 2.87 -6.22 -28.55
C ALA A 73 2.35 -7.55 -29.12
N GLU A 74 3.25 -8.53 -29.22
CA GLU A 74 2.95 -9.93 -29.49
C GLU A 74 2.67 -10.64 -28.15
N LEU A 75 1.51 -11.29 -28.05
CA LEU A 75 1.10 -11.99 -26.83
C LEU A 75 2.05 -13.15 -26.48
N PRO A 76 2.17 -13.51 -25.18
CA PRO A 76 3.03 -14.59 -24.72
C PRO A 76 2.59 -15.95 -25.27
N GLN A 77 3.54 -16.87 -25.39
CA GLN A 77 3.23 -18.27 -25.68
C GLN A 77 2.31 -18.84 -24.59
N GLY A 78 1.21 -19.46 -24.99
CA GLY A 78 0.23 -20.03 -24.05
C GLY A 78 -0.73 -19.00 -23.43
N TRP A 79 -0.82 -17.78 -23.97
CA TRP A 79 -1.67 -16.70 -23.45
C TRP A 79 -3.13 -17.10 -23.17
N LYS A 80 -3.70 -18.06 -23.92
CA LYS A 80 -5.10 -18.50 -23.78
C LYS A 80 -5.45 -19.10 -22.41
N THR A 81 -4.45 -19.64 -21.71
CA THR A 81 -4.65 -20.27 -20.39
C THR A 81 -3.94 -19.49 -19.29
N GLN A 82 -3.29 -18.38 -19.63
CA GLN A 82 -2.53 -17.58 -18.68
C GLN A 82 -3.41 -16.47 -18.13
N ARG A 83 -3.12 -16.13 -16.88
CA ARG A 83 -3.65 -14.94 -16.24
C ARG A 83 -2.49 -13.99 -15.98
N HIS A 84 -2.77 -12.72 -16.21
CA HIS A 84 -1.80 -11.64 -16.21
C HIS A 84 -2.19 -10.65 -15.13
N LEU A 85 -1.18 -10.11 -14.47
CA LEU A 85 -1.33 -8.97 -13.58
C LEU A 85 -1.08 -7.70 -14.40
N PHE A 86 -2.00 -6.75 -14.33
CA PHE A 86 -1.84 -5.40 -14.85
C PHE A 86 -1.82 -4.48 -13.64
N ALA A 87 -0.62 -4.06 -13.26
CA ALA A 87 -0.42 -3.10 -12.19
C ALA A 87 -0.10 -1.73 -12.79
N VAL A 88 -0.79 -0.70 -12.30
CA VAL A 88 -0.59 0.67 -12.78
C VAL A 88 -0.07 1.56 -11.65
N THR A 89 0.93 2.37 -11.96
CA THR A 89 1.50 3.36 -11.03
C THR A 89 1.54 4.72 -11.73
N GLN A 90 1.09 5.77 -11.05
CA GLN A 90 1.28 7.14 -11.54
C GLN A 90 2.72 7.56 -11.23
N ALA A 91 3.64 7.42 -12.18
CA ALA A 91 5.07 7.62 -11.95
C ALA A 91 5.48 9.10 -11.87
N SER A 92 4.72 10.01 -12.46
CA SER A 92 4.97 11.47 -12.40
C SER A 92 3.68 12.25 -12.64
N GLY A 93 3.69 13.55 -12.35
CA GLY A 93 2.56 14.45 -12.61
C GLY A 93 1.48 14.45 -11.52
N GLY A 94 1.63 13.67 -10.46
CA GLY A 94 0.82 13.71 -9.23
C GLY A 94 1.62 14.27 -8.06
N THR A 95 0.92 14.70 -7.02
CA THR A 95 1.54 15.11 -5.74
C THR A 95 2.17 13.91 -5.05
N PHE A 96 1.52 12.74 -5.16
CA PHE A 96 2.00 11.45 -4.64
C PHE A 96 2.49 10.54 -5.77
N ALA A 97 3.13 11.13 -6.77
CA ALA A 97 3.71 10.38 -7.87
C ALA A 97 4.66 9.29 -7.34
N GLY A 98 4.41 8.06 -7.76
CA GLY A 98 5.06 6.86 -7.31
C GLY A 98 4.22 5.96 -6.42
N LEU A 99 3.05 6.44 -5.98
CA LEU A 99 2.08 5.64 -5.24
C LEU A 99 1.48 4.54 -6.13
N GLN A 100 1.45 3.32 -5.58
CA GLN A 100 0.84 2.18 -6.25
C GLN A 100 -0.64 2.45 -6.53
N GLY A 101 -1.02 2.33 -7.80
CA GLY A 101 -2.40 2.44 -8.24
C GLY A 101 -3.06 1.08 -8.43
N PRO A 102 -4.21 1.07 -9.14
CA PRO A 102 -5.02 -0.12 -9.29
C PRO A 102 -4.28 -1.33 -9.86
N MET A 103 -4.72 -2.49 -9.40
CA MET A 103 -4.27 -3.78 -9.90
C MET A 103 -5.44 -4.53 -10.52
N ILE A 104 -5.20 -5.07 -11.71
CA ILE A 104 -6.17 -5.88 -12.44
C ILE A 104 -5.56 -7.26 -12.68
N TYR A 105 -6.26 -8.28 -12.21
CA TYR A 105 -6.03 -9.65 -12.60
C TYR A 105 -6.92 -9.98 -13.80
N ALA A 106 -6.34 -10.36 -14.93
CA ALA A 106 -7.11 -10.57 -16.16
C ALA A 106 -6.52 -11.66 -17.05
N TYR A 107 -7.33 -12.13 -18.00
CA TYR A 107 -6.89 -13.05 -19.05
C TYR A 107 -7.44 -12.63 -20.41
N TRP A 108 -6.79 -13.12 -21.46
CA TRP A 108 -7.20 -12.85 -22.83
C TRP A 108 -8.11 -13.94 -23.37
N ARG A 109 -9.17 -13.55 -24.07
CA ARG A 109 -10.05 -14.45 -24.83
C ARG A 109 -10.21 -13.93 -26.25
N GLN A 110 -10.00 -14.79 -27.23
CA GLN A 110 -10.20 -14.45 -28.64
C GLN A 110 -11.65 -14.64 -29.08
N TYR A 111 -12.12 -13.66 -29.85
CA TYR A 111 -13.39 -13.64 -30.56
C TYR A 111 -13.09 -13.28 -32.01
N ASP A 112 -13.10 -14.28 -32.89
CA ASP A 112 -12.72 -14.13 -34.30
C ASP A 112 -11.37 -13.41 -34.47
N LYS A 113 -11.38 -12.19 -35.02
CA LYS A 113 -10.20 -11.34 -35.25
C LYS A 113 -9.95 -10.33 -34.15
N ARG A 114 -10.52 -10.52 -32.96
CA ARG A 114 -10.40 -9.63 -31.80
C ARG A 114 -10.00 -10.39 -30.55
N LEU A 115 -9.35 -9.68 -29.62
CA LEU A 115 -8.98 -10.16 -28.31
C LEU A 115 -9.68 -9.30 -27.26
N ALA A 116 -10.42 -9.93 -26.37
CA ALA A 116 -10.99 -9.31 -25.19
C ALA A 116 -10.08 -9.58 -23.98
N LEU A 117 -9.79 -8.53 -23.21
CA LEU A 117 -9.18 -8.64 -21.89
C LEU A 117 -10.30 -8.71 -20.85
N ILE A 118 -10.25 -9.73 -20.01
CA ILE A 118 -11.36 -10.08 -19.12
C ILE A 118 -10.85 -10.23 -17.69
N ALA A 119 -11.47 -9.51 -16.76
CA ALA A 119 -11.28 -9.71 -15.32
C ALA A 119 -12.19 -10.84 -14.82
N PRO A 120 -11.66 -11.86 -14.13
CA PRO A 120 -12.49 -12.93 -13.58
C PRO A 120 -13.33 -12.42 -12.41
N GLU A 121 -14.48 -13.05 -12.18
CA GLU A 121 -15.26 -12.86 -10.95
C GLU A 121 -14.54 -13.54 -9.77
N LEU A 122 -14.11 -12.76 -8.79
CA LEU A 122 -13.30 -13.24 -7.65
C LEU A 122 -14.01 -13.14 -6.31
N ASP A 123 -15.04 -12.30 -6.19
CA ASP A 123 -15.64 -11.92 -4.92
C ASP A 123 -16.68 -12.94 -4.47
N THR A 124 -17.31 -13.66 -5.41
CA THR A 124 -18.30 -14.70 -5.11
C THR A 124 -17.91 -16.06 -5.68
N ARG A 125 -17.80 -17.06 -4.80
CA ARG A 125 -17.39 -18.44 -5.12
C ARG A 125 -18.33 -19.44 -4.45
N SER A 126 -18.20 -20.72 -4.79
CA SER A 126 -18.82 -21.81 -4.04
C SER A 126 -17.87 -22.98 -3.87
N LYS A 127 -17.65 -23.41 -2.63
CA LYS A 127 -16.98 -24.68 -2.32
C LYS A 127 -17.95 -25.83 -2.01
N GLY A 128 -19.26 -25.55 -2.04
CA GLY A 128 -20.32 -26.53 -1.75
C GLY A 128 -20.47 -27.62 -2.80
N GLU A 129 -21.68 -28.16 -2.89
CA GLU A 129 -22.06 -29.19 -3.88
C GLU A 129 -22.01 -28.69 -5.33
N ALA A 130 -22.12 -29.62 -6.28
CA ALA A 130 -21.93 -29.34 -7.70
C ALA A 130 -22.97 -28.34 -8.24
N GLU A 131 -24.19 -28.39 -7.71
CA GLU A 131 -25.32 -27.52 -8.05
C GLU A 131 -25.04 -26.08 -7.64
N SER A 132 -24.54 -25.87 -6.41
CA SER A 132 -24.13 -24.55 -5.92
C SER A 132 -22.99 -23.98 -6.77
N LYS A 133 -21.95 -24.79 -7.05
CA LYS A 133 -20.84 -24.41 -7.94
C LYS A 133 -21.32 -24.00 -9.34
N SER A 134 -22.21 -24.81 -9.93
CA SER A 134 -22.77 -24.54 -11.25
C SER A 134 -23.65 -23.29 -11.25
N SER A 135 -24.46 -23.08 -10.22
CA SER A 135 -25.31 -21.90 -10.08
C SER A 135 -24.49 -20.64 -9.92
N VAL A 136 -23.50 -20.63 -9.01
CA VAL A 136 -22.60 -19.48 -8.82
C VAL A 136 -21.86 -19.14 -10.11
N LYS A 137 -21.28 -20.13 -10.80
CA LYS A 137 -20.61 -19.92 -12.10
C LYS A 137 -21.53 -19.32 -13.17
N ARG A 138 -22.83 -19.62 -13.12
CA ARG A 138 -23.83 -19.06 -14.05
C ARG A 138 -24.24 -17.63 -13.68
N LEU A 139 -24.34 -17.34 -12.38
CA LEU A 139 -24.86 -16.06 -11.88
C LEU A 139 -23.80 -14.96 -11.80
N PHE A 140 -22.58 -15.31 -11.41
CA PHE A 140 -21.49 -14.37 -11.20
C PHE A 140 -20.43 -14.64 -12.26
N THR A 141 -20.42 -13.79 -13.28
CA THR A 141 -19.63 -13.98 -14.50
C THR A 141 -18.53 -12.95 -14.64
N ASP A 142 -17.46 -13.34 -15.33
CA ASP A 142 -16.32 -12.49 -15.62
C ASP A 142 -16.70 -11.22 -16.41
N THR A 143 -15.93 -10.15 -16.23
CA THR A 143 -16.18 -8.83 -16.83
C THR A 143 -15.21 -8.54 -17.97
N VAL A 144 -15.73 -8.24 -19.17
CA VAL A 144 -14.92 -7.71 -20.27
C VAL A 144 -14.50 -6.29 -19.94
N LEU A 145 -13.19 -6.06 -19.83
CA LEU A 145 -12.65 -4.73 -19.55
C LEU A 145 -12.55 -3.91 -20.83
N VAL A 146 -11.90 -4.50 -21.84
CA VAL A 146 -11.56 -3.87 -23.11
C VAL A 146 -11.43 -4.94 -24.18
N ASP A 147 -11.49 -4.54 -25.45
CA ASP A 147 -11.18 -5.41 -26.57
C ASP A 147 -10.33 -4.68 -27.63
N VAL A 148 -9.47 -5.43 -28.30
CA VAL A 148 -8.52 -4.95 -29.32
C VAL A 148 -8.50 -5.86 -30.55
N PRO A 149 -8.30 -5.33 -31.76
CA PRO A 149 -8.14 -6.16 -32.96
C PRO A 149 -6.80 -6.92 -32.96
N ILE A 150 -6.79 -8.11 -33.56
CA ILE A 150 -5.56 -8.81 -33.95
C ILE A 150 -5.08 -8.21 -35.26
N LEU A 151 -3.90 -7.58 -35.25
CA LEU A 151 -3.33 -6.93 -36.43
C LEU A 151 -2.66 -7.93 -37.37
N THR A 152 -1.92 -8.88 -36.79
CA THR A 152 -1.16 -9.91 -37.49
C THR A 152 -0.79 -11.04 -36.52
N MET A 153 -0.15 -12.09 -37.04
CA MET A 153 0.49 -13.13 -36.25
C MET A 153 1.99 -12.87 -36.24
N GLY A 154 2.58 -12.74 -35.06
CA GLY A 154 3.98 -12.38 -34.89
C GLY A 154 4.96 -13.53 -35.18
N PRO A 155 6.27 -13.27 -35.08
CA PRO A 155 7.33 -14.25 -35.34
C PRO A 155 7.25 -15.52 -34.49
N SER A 156 6.61 -15.48 -33.32
CA SER A 156 6.39 -16.65 -32.46
C SER A 156 5.04 -17.34 -32.72
N GLY A 157 4.31 -16.91 -33.74
CA GLY A 157 2.99 -17.42 -34.11
C GLY A 157 1.88 -16.98 -33.15
N GLN A 158 2.09 -15.93 -32.35
CA GLN A 158 1.09 -15.39 -31.44
C GLN A 158 0.44 -14.11 -31.98
N PRO A 159 -0.77 -13.75 -31.54
CA PRO A 159 -1.43 -12.53 -32.00
C PRO A 159 -0.64 -11.28 -31.63
N VAL A 160 -0.59 -10.31 -32.55
CA VAL A 160 0.00 -8.99 -32.34
C VAL A 160 -1.12 -7.95 -32.23
N ILE A 161 -1.03 -7.10 -31.21
CA ILE A 161 -1.98 -6.02 -30.94
C ILE A 161 -1.30 -4.65 -31.00
N ASP A 162 -2.10 -3.62 -31.27
CA ASP A 162 -1.76 -2.22 -31.03
C ASP A 162 -1.70 -1.97 -29.52
N PHE A 163 -0.50 -1.83 -28.98
CA PHE A 163 -0.28 -1.80 -27.54
C PHE A 163 -0.33 -0.39 -26.98
N ASP A 164 0.24 0.61 -27.66
CA ASP A 164 0.04 2.00 -27.25
C ASP A 164 -1.44 2.40 -27.38
N GLY A 165 -2.14 1.95 -28.42
CA GLY A 165 -3.57 2.17 -28.54
C GLY A 165 -4.38 1.58 -27.38
N LEU A 166 -3.98 0.41 -26.88
CA LEU A 166 -4.55 -0.19 -25.66
C LEU A 166 -4.26 0.68 -24.42
N LEU A 167 -3.00 1.05 -24.19
CA LEU A 167 -2.58 1.76 -22.98
C LEU A 167 -3.04 3.22 -22.94
N VAL A 168 -3.12 3.89 -24.10
CA VAL A 168 -3.54 5.30 -24.22
C VAL A 168 -5.06 5.40 -24.29
N ASN A 169 -5.67 4.78 -25.31
CA ASN A 169 -7.10 4.99 -25.60
C ASN A 169 -8.01 4.16 -24.70
N LYS A 170 -7.51 3.04 -24.17
CA LYS A 170 -8.24 2.16 -23.25
C LYS A 170 -7.63 2.11 -21.85
N GLY A 171 -6.56 2.88 -21.59
CA GLY A 171 -5.89 2.93 -20.29
C GLY A 171 -6.81 3.32 -19.13
N GLY A 172 -7.82 4.16 -19.38
CA GLY A 172 -8.82 4.51 -18.37
C GLY A 172 -9.52 3.29 -17.77
N ALA A 173 -9.83 2.27 -18.59
CA ALA A 173 -10.41 1.02 -18.11
C ALA A 173 -9.39 0.17 -17.33
N LEU A 174 -8.13 0.16 -17.76
CA LEU A 174 -7.03 -0.52 -17.06
C LEU A 174 -6.69 0.15 -15.70
N MET A 175 -7.06 1.41 -15.54
CA MET A 175 -6.94 2.20 -14.30
C MET A 175 -8.27 2.29 -13.53
N ARG A 176 -9.26 1.43 -13.83
CA ARG A 176 -10.59 1.42 -13.18
C ARG A 176 -11.29 2.79 -13.15
N GLY A 177 -11.06 3.62 -14.17
CA GLY A 177 -11.65 4.95 -14.32
C GLY A 177 -10.94 6.08 -13.56
N ARG A 178 -9.93 5.76 -12.74
CA ARG A 178 -9.18 6.70 -11.88
C ARG A 178 -8.14 7.52 -12.64
N GLY A 179 -7.73 7.04 -13.81
CA GLY A 179 -6.78 7.72 -14.68
C GLY A 179 -7.27 7.84 -16.12
N GLY A 180 -6.33 8.15 -17.00
CA GLY A 180 -6.54 8.30 -18.44
C GLY A 180 -6.02 9.63 -18.97
N THR A 181 -6.18 9.82 -20.27
CA THR A 181 -5.73 11.02 -20.98
C THR A 181 -6.91 11.89 -21.40
N SER A 182 -6.74 13.21 -21.31
CA SER A 182 -7.66 14.18 -21.94
C SER A 182 -7.38 14.35 -23.43
N ASN A 183 -6.18 14.03 -23.89
CA ASN A 183 -5.79 14.15 -25.29
C ASN A 183 -4.77 13.06 -25.67
N ALA A 184 -5.27 11.98 -26.28
CA ALA A 184 -4.47 10.86 -26.73
C ALA A 184 -3.42 11.23 -27.80
N ASN A 185 -3.64 12.30 -28.56
CA ASN A 185 -2.71 12.73 -29.61
C ASN A 185 -1.40 13.30 -29.05
N LEU A 186 -1.38 13.65 -27.76
CA LEU A 186 -0.19 14.14 -27.05
C LEU A 186 0.50 13.04 -26.25
N ALA A 187 0.02 11.79 -26.31
CA ALA A 187 0.61 10.69 -25.58
C ALA A 187 1.97 10.31 -26.17
N THR A 188 2.97 10.09 -25.33
CA THR A 188 4.33 9.69 -25.70
C THR A 188 4.74 8.43 -24.96
N ILE A 189 5.35 7.47 -25.67
CA ILE A 189 5.95 6.29 -25.06
C ILE A 189 7.30 6.68 -24.47
N VAL A 190 7.36 6.81 -23.15
CA VAL A 190 8.56 7.19 -22.40
C VAL A 190 9.49 6.00 -22.20
N LYS A 191 8.91 4.83 -21.92
CA LYS A 191 9.66 3.61 -21.62
C LYS A 191 8.94 2.40 -22.19
N ALA A 192 9.71 1.44 -22.71
CA ALA A 192 9.23 0.11 -23.06
C ALA A 192 10.36 -0.89 -22.78
N LYS A 193 10.15 -1.80 -21.84
CA LYS A 193 11.07 -2.89 -21.50
C LYS A 193 10.33 -4.23 -21.55
N ALA A 194 11.02 -5.27 -22.03
CA ALA A 194 10.46 -6.60 -22.18
C ALA A 194 11.37 -7.66 -21.52
N PHE A 195 10.87 -8.30 -20.46
CA PHE A 195 11.59 -9.28 -19.65
C PHE A 195 10.90 -10.64 -19.70
N PRO A 196 11.54 -11.74 -19.24
CA PRO A 196 10.95 -13.07 -19.31
C PRO A 196 9.65 -13.27 -18.54
N GLN A 197 9.40 -12.50 -17.47
CA GLN A 197 8.21 -12.65 -16.62
C GLN A 197 7.24 -11.46 -16.67
N ASN A 198 7.64 -10.34 -17.29
CA ASN A 198 6.89 -9.09 -17.28
C ASN A 198 7.31 -8.15 -18.42
N VAL A 199 6.49 -7.14 -18.67
CA VAL A 199 6.83 -5.98 -19.48
C VAL A 199 6.51 -4.70 -18.73
N GLU A 200 7.34 -3.68 -18.95
CA GLU A 200 7.25 -2.38 -18.30
C GLU A 200 7.10 -1.30 -19.38
N VAL A 201 5.94 -0.63 -19.41
CA VAL A 201 5.66 0.42 -20.39
C VAL A 201 5.18 1.68 -19.70
N ALA A 202 5.84 2.81 -19.96
CA ALA A 202 5.49 4.11 -19.42
C ALA A 202 4.96 5.01 -20.53
N ILE A 203 3.79 5.61 -20.30
CA ILE A 203 3.13 6.54 -21.22
C ILE A 203 2.99 7.88 -20.52
N GLU A 204 3.55 8.95 -21.10
CA GLU A 204 3.29 10.32 -20.69
C GLU A 204 2.16 10.89 -21.53
N ALA A 205 1.12 11.45 -20.89
CA ALA A 205 0.03 12.11 -21.57
C ALA A 205 -0.60 13.17 -20.65
N PRO A 206 -1.32 14.17 -21.19
CA PRO A 206 -2.10 15.08 -20.36
C PRO A 206 -3.23 14.28 -19.70
N ALA A 207 -3.27 14.24 -18.36
CA ALA A 207 -4.36 13.63 -17.60
C ALA A 207 -5.69 14.38 -17.85
N ARG A 208 -6.79 13.92 -17.26
CA ARG A 208 -8.13 14.56 -17.44
C ARG A 208 -8.15 16.05 -17.06
N GLY A 209 -7.29 16.49 -16.15
CA GLY A 209 -7.08 17.91 -15.79
C GLY A 209 -6.04 18.66 -16.64
N GLY A 210 -5.54 18.06 -17.73
CA GLY A 210 -4.56 18.67 -18.64
C GLY A 210 -3.10 18.60 -18.19
N LYS A 211 -2.82 18.24 -16.92
CA LYS A 211 -1.46 18.08 -16.39
C LYS A 211 -0.73 16.89 -17.04
N LEU A 212 0.48 17.10 -17.52
CA LEU A 212 1.32 16.00 -18.03
C LEU A 212 1.60 15.01 -16.90
N THR A 213 1.28 13.76 -17.16
CA THR A 213 1.31 12.67 -16.18
C THR A 213 1.89 11.43 -16.86
N THR A 214 2.83 10.77 -16.20
CA THR A 214 3.34 9.47 -16.66
C THR A 214 2.62 8.35 -15.94
N TYR A 215 1.92 7.50 -16.69
CA TYR A 215 1.36 6.24 -16.19
C TYR A 215 2.30 5.09 -16.56
N HIS A 216 2.73 4.33 -15.56
CA HIS A 216 3.55 3.14 -15.73
C HIS A 216 2.68 1.90 -15.62
N PHE A 217 2.73 1.05 -16.65
CA PHE A 217 2.03 -0.22 -16.73
C PHE A 217 3.06 -1.33 -16.57
N SER A 218 2.98 -2.03 -15.44
CA SER A 218 3.72 -3.26 -15.20
C SER A 218 2.79 -4.44 -15.46
N ILE A 219 3.11 -5.24 -16.48
CA ILE A 219 2.27 -6.36 -16.91
C ILE A 219 3.06 -7.64 -16.77
N SER A 220 2.67 -8.47 -15.81
CA SER A 220 3.41 -9.68 -15.44
C SER A 220 2.57 -10.94 -15.56
N LYS A 221 3.25 -12.07 -15.73
CA LYS A 221 2.62 -13.37 -15.60
C LYS A 221 2.37 -13.64 -14.13
N LEU A 222 1.14 -14.02 -13.78
CA LEU A 222 0.83 -14.49 -12.43
C LEU A 222 0.65 -16.01 -12.45
N PRO A 223 1.56 -16.81 -11.85
CA PRO A 223 1.42 -18.26 -11.83
C PRO A 223 0.18 -18.70 -11.06
N ASP A 224 -0.57 -19.67 -11.59
CA ASP A 224 -1.76 -20.20 -10.91
C ASP A 224 -1.44 -20.95 -9.61
N ASN A 225 -0.19 -21.38 -9.42
CA ASN A 225 0.28 -22.03 -8.21
C ASN A 225 1.78 -21.75 -7.98
N THR A 226 2.10 -21.18 -6.83
CA THR A 226 3.47 -20.86 -6.37
C THR A 226 3.93 -21.79 -5.25
N GLY A 227 3.12 -22.76 -4.84
CA GLY A 227 3.31 -23.52 -3.60
C GLY A 227 2.83 -22.77 -2.35
N TYR A 228 2.44 -21.50 -2.48
CA TYR A 228 1.94 -20.68 -1.39
C TYR A 228 0.63 -21.25 -0.81
N LYS A 229 0.56 -21.28 0.51
CA LYS A 229 -0.64 -21.68 1.25
C LYS A 229 -1.28 -20.44 1.91
N PRO A 230 -2.52 -20.10 1.55
CA PRO A 230 -3.25 -19.04 2.25
C PRO A 230 -3.35 -19.31 3.75
N ARG A 231 -3.21 -18.25 4.55
CA ARG A 231 -3.39 -18.28 6.01
C ARG A 231 -4.74 -17.63 6.32
N ALA A 232 -5.61 -18.32 7.05
CA ALA A 232 -6.89 -17.76 7.48
C ALA A 232 -6.65 -16.50 8.32
N ALA A 233 -7.49 -15.48 8.14
CA ALA A 233 -7.47 -14.32 9.02
C ALA A 233 -8.14 -14.64 10.36
N ASP A 234 -7.64 -14.02 11.42
CA ASP A 234 -8.24 -13.99 12.75
C ASP A 234 -8.43 -12.51 13.11
N GLU A 235 -9.62 -12.11 13.52
CA GLU A 235 -9.96 -10.70 13.77
C GLU A 235 -9.16 -10.08 14.93
N ARG A 236 -8.57 -10.92 15.78
CA ARG A 236 -7.73 -10.50 16.92
C ARG A 236 -6.27 -10.25 16.52
N VAL A 237 -5.92 -10.50 15.25
CA VAL A 237 -4.58 -10.27 14.71
C VAL A 237 -4.68 -9.40 13.47
N GLY A 238 -4.20 -8.17 13.58
CA GLY A 238 -4.32 -7.13 12.57
C GLY A 238 -3.55 -7.36 11.29
N TYR A 239 -4.14 -8.07 10.35
CA TYR A 239 -3.65 -8.21 8.98
C TYR A 239 -4.63 -7.61 7.97
N PHE A 240 -4.11 -7.04 6.88
CA PHE A 240 -4.88 -6.83 5.65
C PHE A 240 -5.36 -8.17 5.11
N THR A 241 -6.50 -8.17 4.42
CA THR A 241 -7.13 -9.43 4.01
C THR A 241 -7.61 -9.46 2.58
N THR A 242 -7.33 -10.57 1.91
CA THR A 242 -8.01 -10.99 0.70
C THR A 242 -9.29 -11.75 1.06
N VAL A 243 -10.45 -11.20 0.67
CA VAL A 243 -11.78 -11.70 1.08
C VAL A 243 -12.57 -12.22 -0.12
N TYR A 244 -13.33 -13.31 0.09
CA TYR A 244 -14.40 -13.70 -0.84
C TYR A 244 -15.59 -14.30 -0.10
N ARG A 245 -16.75 -14.26 -0.76
CA ARG A 245 -18.02 -14.80 -0.30
C ARG A 245 -18.23 -16.21 -0.86
N ASP A 246 -18.32 -17.21 0.00
CA ASP A 246 -18.62 -18.61 -0.35
C ASP A 246 -20.12 -18.90 -0.19
N LEU A 247 -20.85 -18.90 -1.31
CA LEU A 247 -22.29 -19.22 -1.33
C LEU A 247 -22.59 -20.73 -1.24
N GLY A 248 -21.55 -21.57 -1.11
CA GLY A 248 -21.71 -22.96 -0.66
C GLY A 248 -21.91 -23.08 0.84
N GLN A 249 -21.68 -22.00 1.60
CA GLN A 249 -21.88 -21.94 3.06
C GLN A 249 -23.16 -21.19 3.40
N TYR A 250 -24.08 -21.85 4.12
CA TYR A 250 -25.32 -21.23 4.59
C TYR A 250 -25.16 -20.51 5.94
N ASP A 251 -24.14 -20.88 6.71
CA ASP A 251 -23.79 -20.20 7.96
C ASP A 251 -23.15 -18.83 7.62
N GLN A 252 -23.79 -17.75 8.09
CA GLN A 252 -23.32 -16.38 7.86
C GLN A 252 -21.89 -16.15 8.35
N LYS A 253 -21.46 -16.83 9.41
CA LYS A 253 -20.09 -16.70 9.95
C LYS A 253 -19.04 -17.36 9.05
N LYS A 254 -19.42 -18.42 8.33
CA LYS A 254 -18.52 -19.18 7.44
C LYS A 254 -18.57 -18.72 5.98
N LYS A 255 -19.61 -17.96 5.63
CA LYS A 255 -19.84 -17.42 4.30
C LYS A 255 -18.74 -16.47 3.84
N TRP A 256 -18.16 -15.69 4.75
CA TRP A 256 -17.06 -14.78 4.44
C TRP A 256 -15.73 -15.44 4.76
N VAL A 257 -15.00 -15.82 3.72
CA VAL A 257 -13.67 -16.40 3.87
C VAL A 257 -12.63 -15.30 3.68
N ARG A 258 -11.74 -15.17 4.67
CA ARG A 258 -10.70 -14.15 4.71
C ARG A 258 -9.34 -14.82 4.84
N TYR A 259 -8.42 -14.45 3.97
CA TYR A 259 -7.01 -14.81 4.11
C TYR A 259 -6.21 -13.56 4.42
N ILE A 260 -5.22 -13.68 5.31
CA ILE A 260 -4.29 -12.58 5.53
C ILE A 260 -3.43 -12.38 4.30
N ASP A 261 -3.07 -11.13 4.05
CA ASP A 261 -2.07 -10.78 3.07
C ASP A 261 -0.69 -10.95 3.69
N ARG A 262 0.18 -11.76 3.06
CA ARG A 262 1.56 -11.97 3.52
C ARG A 262 2.49 -12.45 2.41
N TRP A 263 3.79 -12.29 2.61
CA TRP A 263 4.81 -12.81 1.70
C TRP A 263 4.92 -14.34 1.76
N HIS A 264 5.35 -14.96 0.66
CA HIS A 264 5.67 -16.38 0.63
C HIS A 264 7.07 -16.63 1.17
N LEU A 265 7.20 -16.74 2.49
CA LEU A 265 8.48 -17.04 3.13
C LEU A 265 8.60 -18.50 3.53
N GLU A 266 9.73 -19.10 3.17
CA GLU A 266 10.12 -20.45 3.57
C GLU A 266 11.58 -20.47 4.00
N LYS A 267 11.90 -21.28 5.01
CA LYS A 267 13.30 -21.57 5.35
C LYS A 267 14.01 -22.21 4.14
N ARG A 268 15.23 -21.74 3.86
CA ARG A 268 16.13 -22.37 2.90
C ARG A 268 16.44 -23.81 3.28
N ASP A 269 16.80 -24.02 4.55
CA ASP A 269 16.87 -25.35 5.14
C ASP A 269 15.80 -25.49 6.24
N PRO A 270 14.70 -26.22 5.98
CA PRO A 270 13.61 -26.39 6.95
C PRO A 270 14.01 -27.21 8.18
N LYS A 271 15.17 -27.90 8.17
CA LYS A 271 15.65 -28.71 9.31
C LYS A 271 16.34 -27.86 10.36
N LEU A 272 16.80 -26.65 10.02
CA LEU A 272 17.46 -25.76 10.96
C LEU A 272 16.43 -25.01 11.82
N LYS A 273 16.78 -24.80 13.09
CA LYS A 273 15.99 -23.93 13.98
C LYS A 273 15.93 -22.51 13.43
N LEU A 274 17.08 -22.00 12.98
CA LEU A 274 17.22 -20.69 12.33
C LEU A 274 17.85 -20.91 10.96
N SER A 275 17.22 -20.42 9.89
CA SER A 275 17.70 -20.54 8.51
C SER A 275 17.43 -19.23 7.76
N PRO A 276 18.33 -18.81 6.84
CA PRO A 276 17.97 -17.80 5.84
C PRO A 276 16.74 -18.23 5.05
N PRO A 277 15.97 -17.29 4.46
CA PRO A 277 14.86 -17.62 3.59
C PRO A 277 15.35 -18.22 2.26
N LYS A 278 14.47 -18.98 1.59
CA LYS A 278 14.67 -19.35 0.18
C LYS A 278 14.73 -18.10 -0.69
N GLU A 279 13.74 -17.22 -0.52
CA GLU A 279 13.61 -15.94 -1.21
C GLU A 279 13.40 -14.85 -0.14
N PRO A 280 14.36 -13.94 0.06
CA PRO A 280 14.18 -12.81 0.99
C PRO A 280 13.28 -11.74 0.40
N ILE A 281 12.63 -10.96 1.25
CA ILE A 281 11.93 -9.73 0.88
C ILE A 281 13.00 -8.64 0.72
N VAL A 282 13.20 -8.13 -0.50
CA VAL A 282 14.28 -7.17 -0.80
C VAL A 282 13.72 -5.80 -1.12
N PHE A 283 13.96 -4.83 -0.25
CA PHE A 283 13.66 -3.42 -0.49
C PHE A 283 14.85 -2.71 -1.13
N HIS A 284 14.60 -1.94 -2.18
CA HIS A 284 15.56 -1.05 -2.82
C HIS A 284 15.29 0.39 -2.38
N ILE A 285 16.24 1.01 -1.71
CA ILE A 285 16.18 2.44 -1.40
C ILE A 285 16.55 3.20 -2.68
N GLU A 286 15.60 4.00 -3.17
CA GLU A 286 15.71 4.74 -4.43
C GLU A 286 16.89 5.72 -4.39
N HIS A 287 17.50 5.97 -5.56
CA HIS A 287 18.64 6.88 -5.67
C HIS A 287 18.28 8.35 -5.32
N THR A 288 17.00 8.71 -5.35
CA THR A 288 16.46 10.04 -4.98
C THR A 288 16.43 10.25 -3.47
N VAL A 289 16.41 9.18 -2.67
CA VAL A 289 16.44 9.25 -1.21
C VAL A 289 17.75 9.90 -0.78
N PRO A 290 17.71 11.04 -0.05
CA PRO A 290 18.93 11.73 0.36
C PRO A 290 19.85 10.83 1.20
N VAL A 291 21.15 10.81 0.89
CA VAL A 291 22.13 9.90 1.50
C VAL A 291 22.13 9.97 3.03
N ARG A 292 21.94 11.17 3.59
CA ARG A 292 21.88 11.41 5.04
C ARG A 292 20.77 10.61 5.76
N TYR A 293 19.67 10.30 5.09
CA TYR A 293 18.53 9.56 5.66
C TYR A 293 18.62 8.05 5.46
N ARG A 294 19.43 7.59 4.50
CA ARG A 294 19.47 6.19 4.08
C ARG A 294 19.80 5.20 5.20
N ARG A 295 20.61 5.61 6.18
CA ARG A 295 20.97 4.75 7.32
C ARG A 295 19.77 4.45 8.22
N TYR A 296 18.93 5.46 8.48
CA TYR A 296 17.75 5.33 9.34
C TYR A 296 16.63 4.59 8.63
N ILE A 297 16.41 4.89 7.35
CA ILE A 297 15.48 4.14 6.50
C ILE A 297 15.88 2.65 6.48
N ARG A 298 17.16 2.35 6.25
CA ARG A 298 17.65 0.96 6.32
C ARG A 298 17.38 0.31 7.68
N ASN A 299 17.59 1.03 8.79
CA ASN A 299 17.36 0.48 10.12
C ASN A 299 15.88 0.15 10.36
N GLY A 300 14.96 1.06 10.02
CA GLY A 300 13.52 0.84 10.16
C GLY A 300 13.03 -0.40 9.41
N VAL A 301 13.50 -0.61 8.17
CA VAL A 301 13.21 -1.82 7.40
C VAL A 301 13.71 -3.08 8.12
N LEU A 302 14.90 -3.02 8.70
CA LEU A 302 15.56 -4.18 9.29
C LEU A 302 15.08 -4.52 10.70
N TYR A 303 14.35 -3.64 11.39
CA TYR A 303 13.77 -3.92 12.72
C TYR A 303 12.90 -5.18 12.72
N TRP A 304 12.13 -5.40 11.65
CA TRP A 304 11.27 -6.58 11.49
C TRP A 304 12.02 -7.91 11.48
N ASN A 305 13.32 -7.93 11.16
CA ASN A 305 14.09 -9.18 11.19
C ASN A 305 14.19 -9.77 12.61
N GLU A 306 14.02 -8.96 13.65
CA GLU A 306 13.93 -9.49 15.02
C GLU A 306 12.72 -10.42 15.17
N ALA A 307 11.54 -10.00 14.71
CA ALA A 307 10.33 -10.82 14.73
C ALA A 307 10.46 -12.09 13.86
N PHE A 308 11.06 -11.98 12.66
CA PHE A 308 11.26 -13.14 11.78
C PHE A 308 12.25 -14.16 12.35
N ARG A 309 13.27 -13.72 13.09
CA ARG A 309 14.21 -14.64 13.77
C ARG A 309 13.51 -15.48 14.83
N GLU A 310 12.50 -14.94 15.52
CA GLU A 310 11.71 -15.70 16.51
C GLU A 310 10.93 -16.86 15.89
N ILE A 311 10.50 -16.72 14.62
CA ILE A 311 9.91 -17.84 13.84
C ILE A 311 10.93 -18.65 13.03
N GLY A 312 12.23 -18.40 13.26
CA GLY A 312 13.32 -19.20 12.74
C GLY A 312 13.76 -18.86 11.32
N ILE A 313 13.44 -17.66 10.83
CA ILE A 313 13.99 -17.11 9.58
C ILE A 313 15.01 -16.03 9.90
N ASP A 314 16.26 -16.21 9.48
CA ASP A 314 17.30 -15.19 9.62
C ASP A 314 17.32 -14.29 8.38
N GLU A 315 17.42 -12.98 8.56
CA GLU A 315 17.47 -12.00 7.46
C GLU A 315 16.34 -12.17 6.43
N ALA A 316 15.10 -12.33 6.92
CA ALA A 316 13.89 -12.39 6.08
C ALA A 316 13.76 -11.17 5.16
N ILE A 317 14.10 -9.98 5.68
CA ILE A 317 14.09 -8.71 4.95
C ILE A 317 15.52 -8.24 4.71
N GLN A 318 15.80 -7.80 3.49
CA GLN A 318 17.10 -7.24 3.07
C GLN A 318 16.91 -5.88 2.41
N VAL A 319 17.95 -5.04 2.52
CA VAL A 319 17.98 -3.70 1.93
C VAL A 319 19.11 -3.60 0.92
N ARG A 320 18.81 -3.03 -0.25
CA ARG A 320 19.76 -2.66 -1.30
C ARG A 320 19.61 -1.17 -1.61
N PHE A 321 20.65 -0.56 -2.17
CA PHE A 321 20.62 0.85 -2.56
C PHE A 321 20.72 0.96 -4.07
N GLN A 322 19.87 1.79 -4.66
CA GLN A 322 20.22 2.37 -5.94
C GLN A 322 21.32 3.39 -5.75
N ASP A 323 22.36 3.27 -6.57
CA ASP A 323 23.49 4.16 -6.56
C ASP A 323 23.81 4.63 -7.98
N LYS A 324 23.50 5.89 -8.23
CA LYS A 324 23.72 6.54 -9.52
C LYS A 324 25.20 6.68 -9.86
N ALA A 325 26.10 6.76 -8.87
CA ALA A 325 27.53 6.93 -9.10
C ALA A 325 28.17 5.62 -9.60
N THR A 326 27.77 4.48 -9.03
CA THR A 326 28.30 3.15 -9.42
C THR A 326 27.44 2.47 -10.48
N GLY A 327 26.21 2.93 -10.70
CA GLY A 327 25.21 2.28 -11.56
C GLY A 327 24.52 1.09 -10.90
N ALA A 328 24.82 0.79 -9.64
CA ALA A 328 24.24 -0.37 -8.94
C ALA A 328 22.72 -0.25 -8.82
N HIS A 329 22.01 -1.29 -9.28
CA HIS A 329 20.55 -1.42 -9.21
C HIS A 329 19.75 -0.34 -9.97
N MET A 330 20.41 0.51 -10.76
CA MET A 330 19.77 1.56 -11.57
C MET A 330 18.97 0.99 -12.76
N GLU A 331 19.19 -0.28 -13.11
CA GLU A 331 18.42 -1.00 -14.14
C GLU A 331 16.98 -1.34 -13.69
N LYS A 332 16.75 -1.38 -12.37
CA LYS A 332 15.46 -1.69 -11.74
C LYS A 332 14.64 -0.42 -11.64
N ASP A 333 13.42 -0.47 -12.15
CA ASP A 333 12.50 0.66 -12.06
C ASP A 333 11.67 0.53 -10.78
N PRO A 334 11.39 1.64 -10.05
CA PRO A 334 10.51 1.62 -8.89
C PRO A 334 9.07 1.18 -9.19
N GLU A 335 8.62 1.29 -10.45
CA GLU A 335 7.27 0.90 -10.85
C GLU A 335 7.16 -0.54 -11.41
N ASP A 336 8.25 -1.30 -11.39
CA ASP A 336 8.29 -2.70 -11.83
C ASP A 336 7.94 -3.63 -10.66
N VAL A 337 6.80 -4.32 -10.76
CA VAL A 337 6.22 -5.16 -9.68
C VAL A 337 7.09 -6.32 -9.19
N ARG A 338 8.27 -6.52 -9.77
CA ARG A 338 9.23 -7.52 -9.31
C ARG A 338 10.11 -7.01 -8.18
N TYR A 339 10.13 -5.72 -7.91
CA TYR A 339 11.04 -5.09 -6.97
C TYR A 339 10.31 -4.17 -6.03
N ASN A 340 10.53 -4.35 -4.74
CA ASN A 340 10.00 -3.45 -3.73
C ASN A 340 10.92 -2.22 -3.60
N PHE A 341 10.35 -1.03 -3.54
CA PHE A 341 11.10 0.22 -3.41
C PHE A 341 10.73 1.05 -2.19
N ILE A 342 11.70 1.80 -1.69
CA ILE A 342 11.47 2.92 -0.75
C ILE A 342 11.81 4.20 -1.48
N ARG A 343 10.82 5.06 -1.62
CA ARG A 343 10.81 6.26 -2.45
C ARG A 343 10.76 7.51 -1.58
N TRP A 344 11.34 8.59 -2.10
CA TRP A 344 11.38 9.88 -1.41
C TRP A 344 10.75 10.96 -2.29
N LEU A 345 9.70 11.60 -1.79
CA LEU A 345 8.93 12.63 -2.47
C LEU A 345 9.19 13.97 -1.81
N ASN A 346 9.35 15.01 -2.62
CA ASN A 346 9.49 16.39 -2.18
C ASN A 346 8.23 17.16 -2.57
N ASN A 347 7.27 17.28 -1.65
CA ASN A 347 5.95 17.86 -1.95
C ASN A 347 5.32 18.64 -0.80
N ASP A 348 6.08 18.93 0.26
CA ASP A 348 5.63 19.73 1.40
C ASP A 348 4.41 19.17 2.17
N ILE A 349 4.03 17.90 1.93
CA ILE A 349 2.92 17.24 2.63
C ILE A 349 3.49 16.16 3.53
N SER A 350 2.96 16.04 4.75
CA SER A 350 3.44 15.07 5.74
C SER A 350 2.71 13.75 5.59
N THR A 351 3.25 12.85 4.77
CA THR A 351 2.64 11.54 4.50
C THR A 351 3.71 10.47 4.30
N ALA A 352 3.41 9.27 4.79
CA ALA A 352 4.13 8.06 4.47
C ALA A 352 3.08 6.97 4.17
N ILE A 353 3.31 6.15 3.16
CA ILE A 353 2.37 5.08 2.78
C ILE A 353 3.17 3.88 2.28
N GLY A 354 2.90 2.71 2.85
CA GLY A 354 3.45 1.42 2.45
C GLY A 354 2.43 0.48 1.81
N PRO A 355 1.83 0.79 0.64
CA PRO A 355 0.88 -0.13 0.01
C PRO A 355 1.55 -1.42 -0.46
N HIS A 356 0.75 -2.47 -0.55
CA HIS A 356 1.12 -3.71 -1.21
C HIS A 356 0.05 -4.20 -2.17
N ARG A 357 0.47 -5.05 -3.11
CA ARG A 357 -0.40 -5.75 -4.05
C ARG A 357 -0.40 -7.24 -3.72
N ALA A 358 -1.58 -7.76 -3.37
CA ALA A 358 -1.77 -9.16 -3.04
C ALA A 358 -2.45 -9.96 -4.17
N HIS A 359 -2.07 -11.22 -4.28
CA HIS A 359 -2.70 -12.17 -5.18
C HIS A 359 -4.19 -12.37 -4.78
N PRO A 360 -5.16 -12.04 -5.64
CA PRO A 360 -6.56 -11.86 -5.23
C PRO A 360 -7.31 -13.16 -4.92
N LEU A 361 -6.68 -14.32 -5.16
CA LEU A 361 -7.21 -15.62 -4.75
C LEU A 361 -6.64 -16.14 -3.42
N THR A 362 -5.46 -15.68 -3.02
CA THR A 362 -4.65 -16.34 -2.00
C THR A 362 -4.17 -15.43 -0.87
N GLY A 363 -4.10 -14.11 -1.08
CA GLY A 363 -3.45 -13.18 -0.15
C GLY A 363 -1.92 -13.27 -0.17
N GLN A 364 -1.31 -13.85 -1.22
CA GLN A 364 0.15 -13.77 -1.35
C GLN A 364 0.55 -12.36 -1.78
N ILE A 365 1.34 -11.64 -0.98
CA ILE A 365 1.91 -10.36 -1.41
C ILE A 365 2.88 -10.61 -2.57
N LEU A 366 2.75 -9.81 -3.62
CA LEU A 366 3.51 -9.91 -4.87
C LEU A 366 4.53 -8.79 -5.02
N ASP A 367 4.17 -7.61 -4.52
CA ASP A 367 4.85 -6.34 -4.75
C ASP A 367 4.44 -5.38 -3.61
N ALA A 368 5.37 -4.56 -3.15
CA ALA A 368 5.08 -3.53 -2.15
C ALA A 368 6.10 -2.39 -2.24
N ASP A 369 5.60 -1.16 -2.11
CA ASP A 369 6.44 0.04 -2.12
C ASP A 369 6.17 0.86 -0.88
N VAL A 370 7.18 1.61 -0.44
CA VAL A 370 7.03 2.63 0.61
C VAL A 370 7.30 3.99 -0.02
N VAL A 371 6.34 4.89 0.11
CA VAL A 371 6.43 6.28 -0.36
C VAL A 371 6.55 7.17 0.87
N LEU A 372 7.71 7.81 1.02
CA LEU A 372 7.99 8.78 2.09
C LEU A 372 8.01 10.18 1.51
N THR A 373 7.36 11.12 2.17
CA THR A 373 7.49 12.55 1.85
C THR A 373 8.49 13.23 2.80
N ASP A 374 9.07 14.34 2.37
CA ASP A 374 9.88 15.19 3.25
C ASP A 374 9.06 16.18 4.10
N GLY A 375 7.73 16.21 3.93
CA GLY A 375 6.89 17.21 4.57
C GLY A 375 6.90 17.13 6.10
N TRP A 376 7.01 15.93 6.67
CA TRP A 376 7.04 15.75 8.13
C TRP A 376 8.34 16.31 8.75
N ILE A 377 9.45 16.30 8.00
CA ILE A 377 10.71 16.93 8.42
C ILE A 377 10.59 18.45 8.34
N ARG A 378 9.95 18.96 7.28
CA ARG A 378 9.72 20.41 7.10
C ARG A 378 8.73 20.96 8.11
N ALA A 379 7.76 20.17 8.56
CA ALA A 379 6.80 20.56 9.58
C ALA A 379 7.45 20.95 10.92
N TYR A 380 8.60 20.34 11.26
CA TYR A 380 9.44 20.76 12.39
C TYR A 380 9.78 22.27 12.36
N TRP A 381 9.83 22.86 11.16
CA TRP A 381 10.20 24.26 10.95
C TRP A 381 9.02 25.24 10.91
N GLY A 382 7.76 24.83 10.71
CA GLY A 382 6.66 25.80 10.80
C GLY A 382 5.25 25.51 10.25
N TRP A 383 4.85 24.28 9.92
CA TRP A 383 3.52 24.03 9.32
C TRP A 383 2.40 23.71 10.30
N PHE A 384 2.34 24.49 11.37
CA PHE A 384 1.41 24.24 12.45
C PHE A 384 -0.01 24.76 12.18
N ASN A 385 -0.13 25.93 11.54
CA ASN A 385 -1.43 26.60 11.38
C ASN A 385 -2.41 25.84 10.47
N GLU A 386 -1.89 24.97 9.60
CA GLU A 386 -2.71 24.19 8.67
C GLU A 386 -3.35 22.97 9.35
N GLN A 387 -2.71 22.35 10.35
CA GLN A 387 -3.18 21.07 10.93
C GLN A 387 -3.99 21.21 12.24
N ALA A 388 -3.84 22.33 12.95
CA ALA A 388 -4.54 22.59 14.21
C ALA A 388 -6.08 22.38 14.16
N PRO A 389 -6.78 22.84 13.09
CA PRO A 389 -8.19 22.54 12.84
C PRO A 389 -8.58 21.06 12.88
N GLU A 390 -7.82 20.21 12.17
CA GLU A 390 -8.12 18.78 12.00
C GLU A 390 -7.90 18.00 13.29
N LEU A 391 -6.84 18.33 14.04
CA LEU A 391 -6.50 17.67 15.30
C LEU A 391 -7.51 17.98 16.42
N ALA A 392 -8.11 19.16 16.41
CA ALA A 392 -9.04 19.58 17.46
C ALA A 392 -10.38 18.80 17.43
N VAL A 393 -10.72 18.21 16.29
CA VAL A 393 -11.90 17.35 16.13
C VAL A 393 -11.51 15.87 16.07
N GLU A 394 -10.22 15.55 16.22
CA GLU A 394 -9.74 14.19 16.12
C GLU A 394 -10.39 13.32 17.19
N GLY A 395 -11.16 12.33 16.75
CA GLY A 395 -11.80 11.38 17.64
C GLY A 395 -13.11 11.87 18.25
N PHE A 396 -13.69 12.96 17.76
CA PHE A 396 -15.10 13.29 17.97
C PHE A 396 -15.98 12.22 17.32
N SER A 397 -17.12 11.92 17.93
CA SER A 397 -18.07 10.96 17.35
C SER A 397 -18.74 11.53 16.10
N ALA A 398 -19.28 10.66 15.25
CA ALA A 398 -20.03 11.07 14.06
C ALA A 398 -21.20 12.02 14.42
N GLU A 399 -21.84 11.81 15.56
CA GLU A 399 -22.91 12.68 16.07
C GLU A 399 -22.39 14.08 16.44
N THR A 400 -21.23 14.16 17.10
CA THR A 400 -20.61 15.45 17.45
C THR A 400 -20.20 16.21 16.19
N LEU A 401 -19.58 15.53 15.23
CA LEU A 401 -19.18 16.12 13.96
C LEU A 401 -20.37 16.66 13.19
N ARG A 402 -21.46 15.89 13.09
CA ARG A 402 -22.71 16.34 12.45
C ARG A 402 -23.31 17.57 13.14
N TRP A 403 -23.22 17.64 14.47
CA TRP A 403 -23.68 18.83 15.20
C TRP A 403 -22.83 20.07 14.86
N LEU A 404 -21.51 19.92 14.69
CA LEU A 404 -20.63 21.03 14.31
C LEU A 404 -20.91 21.52 12.88
N ASP A 405 -21.27 20.62 11.97
CA ASP A 405 -21.66 21.00 10.60
C ASP A 405 -22.92 21.89 10.59
N GLU A 406 -23.89 21.61 11.47
CA GLU A 406 -25.08 22.45 11.66
C GLU A 406 -24.78 23.74 12.44
N ASN A 407 -23.62 23.83 13.10
CA ASN A 407 -23.25 24.92 14.01
C ASN A 407 -21.81 25.44 13.73
N PRO A 408 -21.51 25.93 12.51
CA PRO A 408 -20.13 26.22 12.08
C PRO A 408 -19.43 27.32 12.89
N GLY A 409 -20.19 28.18 13.59
CA GLY A 409 -19.63 29.17 14.51
C GLY A 409 -19.00 28.58 15.79
N TRP A 410 -19.27 27.31 16.07
CA TRP A 410 -18.70 26.54 17.19
C TRP A 410 -17.66 25.51 16.74
N ASP A 411 -17.43 25.41 15.43
CA ASP A 411 -16.55 24.41 14.85
C ASP A 411 -15.07 24.76 15.09
N PRO A 412 -14.31 23.95 15.86
CA PRO A 412 -12.88 24.16 16.05
C PRO A 412 -12.12 24.24 14.73
N ARG A 413 -12.60 23.58 13.67
CA ARG A 413 -11.99 23.62 12.34
C ARG A 413 -12.01 25.03 11.74
N VAL A 414 -13.03 25.82 12.05
CA VAL A 414 -13.17 27.21 11.62
C VAL A 414 -12.50 28.16 12.62
N LEU A 415 -12.71 27.94 13.92
CA LEU A 415 -12.23 28.83 14.98
C LEU A 415 -10.71 28.84 15.15
N LEU A 416 -10.04 27.71 14.90
CA LEU A 416 -8.59 27.57 15.04
C LEU A 416 -7.82 27.92 13.75
N SER A 417 -8.54 28.15 12.64
CA SER A 417 -7.94 28.51 11.37
C SER A 417 -7.37 29.92 11.36
N SER A 418 -6.37 30.17 10.51
CA SER A 418 -5.89 31.54 10.31
C SER A 418 -7.01 32.41 9.71
N PRO A 419 -7.06 33.73 10.01
CA PRO A 419 -8.11 34.60 9.49
C PRO A 419 -8.25 34.61 7.97
N GLY A 420 -7.18 34.31 7.23
CA GLY A 420 -7.21 34.20 5.76
C GLY A 420 -7.77 32.87 5.24
N GLU A 421 -7.78 31.83 6.07
CA GLU A 421 -8.21 30.47 5.70
C GLU A 421 -9.60 30.13 6.23
N ALA A 422 -10.07 30.81 7.28
CA ALA A 422 -11.34 30.54 7.94
C ALA A 422 -12.53 30.57 6.96
N THR A 423 -12.57 31.54 6.03
CA THR A 423 -13.62 31.63 5.01
C THR A 423 -13.58 30.44 4.04
N ARG A 424 -12.38 30.10 3.52
CA ARG A 424 -12.19 28.97 2.60
C ARG A 424 -12.55 27.65 3.26
N ARG A 425 -12.17 27.46 4.54
CA ARG A 425 -12.51 26.24 5.29
C ARG A 425 -14.01 26.15 5.58
N ALA A 426 -14.68 27.26 5.91
CA ALA A 426 -16.13 27.27 6.04
C ALA A 426 -16.85 26.89 4.73
N GLU A 427 -16.32 27.31 3.58
CA GLU A 427 -16.84 26.91 2.26
C GLU A 427 -16.63 25.41 1.99
N ILE A 428 -15.44 24.87 2.26
CA ILE A 428 -15.16 23.43 2.11
C ILE A 428 -16.07 22.60 3.04
N MET A 429 -16.28 23.04 4.29
CA MET A 429 -17.16 22.32 5.24
C MET A 429 -18.61 22.28 4.77
N ALA A 430 -19.09 23.32 4.09
CA ALA A 430 -20.44 23.34 3.54
C ALA A 430 -20.65 22.36 2.37
N GLU A 431 -19.56 21.86 1.75
CA GLU A 431 -19.60 20.93 0.61
C GLU A 431 -19.36 19.46 1.00
N ILE A 432 -18.91 19.17 2.22
CA ILE A 432 -18.66 17.79 2.68
C ILE A 432 -20.00 17.12 3.02
N ASP A 433 -20.26 15.98 2.38
CA ASP A 433 -21.40 15.12 2.73
C ASP A 433 -21.18 14.52 4.12
N ALA A 434 -22.10 14.76 5.06
CA ALA A 434 -22.06 14.22 6.42
C ALA A 434 -21.97 12.68 6.46
N ALA A 435 -22.36 11.98 5.38
CA ALA A 435 -22.18 10.52 5.26
C ALA A 435 -20.72 10.09 4.99
N ALA A 436 -19.89 10.98 4.45
CA ALA A 436 -18.46 10.75 4.18
C ALA A 436 -17.59 10.82 5.45
N MET A 437 -18.14 11.28 6.58
CA MET A 437 -17.43 11.40 7.87
C MET A 437 -17.40 10.11 8.70
N THR A 438 -17.66 8.96 8.08
CA THR A 438 -17.72 7.65 8.75
C THR A 438 -16.36 6.95 8.87
N SER A 439 -15.32 7.49 8.23
CA SER A 439 -13.92 7.06 8.36
C SER A 439 -13.01 8.29 8.38
N ASP A 440 -11.99 8.25 9.24
CA ASP A 440 -10.92 9.24 9.44
C ASP A 440 -11.14 10.65 8.84
N THR A 441 -11.59 11.58 9.70
CA THR A 441 -11.98 12.94 9.29
C THR A 441 -10.86 13.76 8.69
N ALA A 442 -9.58 13.43 8.91
CA ALA A 442 -8.46 14.22 8.39
C ALA A 442 -8.39 14.23 6.84
N LEU A 443 -8.90 13.18 6.18
CA LEU A 443 -8.82 13.00 4.72
C LEU A 443 -9.81 13.86 3.92
N PRO A 444 -11.13 13.86 4.19
CA PRO A 444 -12.07 14.72 3.46
C PRO A 444 -11.85 16.20 3.73
N LEU A 445 -11.16 16.55 4.83
CA LEU A 445 -10.88 17.93 5.24
C LEU A 445 -9.61 18.50 4.59
N ASN A 446 -8.71 17.65 4.07
CA ASN A 446 -7.46 18.06 3.46
C ASN A 446 -7.44 17.74 1.96
N PRO A 447 -7.58 18.75 1.07
CA PRO A 447 -7.62 18.53 -0.37
C PRO A 447 -6.32 17.94 -0.94
N ASP A 448 -5.19 18.12 -0.23
CA ASP A 448 -3.92 17.54 -0.66
C ASP A 448 -3.92 16.02 -0.40
N LEU A 449 -4.47 15.56 0.72
CA LEU A 449 -4.58 14.12 1.01
C LEU A 449 -5.68 13.41 0.20
N ALA A 450 -6.64 14.15 -0.35
CA ALA A 450 -7.70 13.58 -1.19
C ALA A 450 -7.16 12.88 -2.45
N GLU A 451 -5.99 13.28 -2.98
CA GLU A 451 -5.35 12.61 -4.12
C GLU A 451 -4.98 11.16 -3.80
N ILE A 452 -4.54 10.87 -2.57
CA ILE A 452 -4.22 9.51 -2.09
C ILE A 452 -5.46 8.63 -2.14
N ALA A 453 -6.57 9.11 -1.58
CA ALA A 453 -7.84 8.40 -1.54
C ALA A 453 -8.41 8.11 -2.95
N GLY A 454 -8.19 9.02 -3.89
CA GLY A 454 -8.63 8.85 -5.28
C GLY A 454 -7.85 7.79 -6.07
N TRP A 455 -6.62 7.47 -5.65
CA TRP A 455 -5.72 6.59 -6.40
C TRP A 455 -5.59 5.17 -5.82
N MET A 456 -5.67 4.99 -4.50
CA MET A 456 -5.50 3.70 -3.81
C MET A 456 -6.74 2.79 -3.87
N ASP A 457 -6.58 1.51 -4.24
CA ASP A 457 -7.73 0.59 -4.46
C ASP A 457 -8.52 0.29 -3.17
N ASP A 458 -7.88 0.34 -2.00
CA ASP A 458 -8.46 0.06 -0.68
C ASP A 458 -8.17 1.20 0.31
N PRO A 459 -9.20 1.88 0.86
CA PRO A 459 -9.04 2.95 1.84
C PRO A 459 -8.35 2.50 3.14
N SER A 460 -8.42 1.21 3.52
CA SER A 460 -7.77 0.71 4.73
C SER A 460 -6.24 0.75 4.67
N HIS A 461 -5.66 0.88 3.47
CA HIS A 461 -4.21 1.07 3.28
C HIS A 461 -3.77 2.54 3.48
N GLN A 462 -4.68 3.45 3.82
CA GLN A 462 -4.33 4.84 4.11
C GLN A 462 -3.60 4.92 5.45
N CYS A 463 -2.49 5.66 5.48
CA CYS A 463 -1.70 5.91 6.67
C CYS A 463 -1.53 7.41 6.89
N LEU A 464 -1.82 7.87 8.11
CA LEU A 464 -1.64 9.24 8.58
C LEU A 464 -0.60 9.36 9.71
N ALA A 465 0.16 8.29 9.99
CA ALA A 465 1.21 8.30 11.03
C ALA A 465 2.16 9.50 10.85
N ALA A 466 2.65 9.72 9.63
CA ALA A 466 3.53 10.83 9.30
C ALA A 466 2.86 12.21 9.46
N HIS A 467 1.54 12.29 9.25
CA HIS A 467 0.78 13.54 9.34
C HIS A 467 0.70 14.01 10.80
N GLY A 468 0.29 13.15 11.73
CA GLY A 468 0.30 13.54 13.14
C GLY A 468 1.71 13.64 13.73
N LEU A 469 2.65 12.81 13.27
CA LEU A 469 4.06 12.94 13.67
C LEU A 469 4.62 14.33 13.32
N ALA A 470 4.21 14.91 12.19
CA ALA A 470 4.63 16.25 11.78
C ALA A 470 4.21 17.35 12.79
N PHE A 471 2.99 17.26 13.32
CA PHE A 471 2.53 18.12 14.41
C PHE A 471 3.36 17.92 15.67
N ASP A 472 3.57 16.65 16.03
CA ASP A 472 4.29 16.30 17.25
C ASP A 472 5.77 16.68 17.19
N MET A 473 6.36 16.70 16.00
CA MET A 473 7.69 17.23 15.75
C MET A 473 7.77 18.74 16.00
N ALA A 474 6.73 19.50 15.64
CA ALA A 474 6.69 20.94 15.92
C ALA A 474 6.57 21.23 17.43
N PHE A 475 5.73 20.49 18.16
CA PHE A 475 5.68 20.57 19.62
C PHE A 475 6.98 20.07 20.26
N GLY A 476 7.56 19.00 19.71
CA GLY A 476 8.84 18.44 20.14
C GLY A 476 9.99 19.43 20.00
N ARG A 477 10.03 20.22 18.93
CA ARG A 477 10.98 21.34 18.80
C ARG A 477 10.87 22.31 19.97
N MET A 478 9.65 22.71 20.34
CA MET A 478 9.46 23.60 21.48
C MET A 478 10.02 22.99 22.76
N ASN A 479 9.80 21.69 22.97
CA ASN A 479 10.35 20.95 24.11
C ASN A 479 11.88 20.98 24.10
N LEU A 480 12.51 20.64 22.97
CA LEU A 480 13.95 20.64 22.83
C LEU A 480 14.55 22.03 23.05
N GLU A 481 13.91 23.09 22.54
CA GLU A 481 14.34 24.48 22.74
C GLU A 481 14.25 24.91 24.20
N SER A 482 13.13 24.61 24.88
CA SER A 482 12.91 24.93 26.30
C SER A 482 13.90 24.20 27.22
N LEU A 483 14.27 22.96 26.85
CA LEU A 483 15.28 22.17 27.55
C LEU A 483 16.73 22.57 27.20
N GLY A 484 16.94 23.55 26.32
CA GLY A 484 18.28 23.98 25.88
C GLY A 484 19.01 22.95 25.03
N LEU A 485 18.29 22.00 24.44
CA LEU A 485 18.84 20.89 23.62
C LEU A 485 19.08 21.29 22.16
N LEU A 486 18.61 22.46 21.75
CA LEU A 486 18.87 23.05 20.43
C LEU A 486 19.94 24.15 20.48
N GLU A 487 20.30 24.63 21.67
CA GLU A 487 21.47 25.50 21.84
C GLU A 487 22.72 24.59 21.85
N ALA A 488 23.74 24.94 21.08
CA ALA A 488 24.99 24.18 21.01
C ALA A 488 25.60 24.03 22.41
N GLY A 489 25.38 22.88 23.07
CA GLY A 489 25.94 22.60 24.40
C GLY A 489 25.12 21.72 25.36
N GLY A 490 23.88 21.33 25.06
CA GLY A 490 23.09 20.43 25.91
C GLY A 490 23.05 18.99 25.39
N TYR A 491 23.82 18.07 26.01
CA TYR A 491 24.14 16.69 25.60
C TYR A 491 25.09 16.57 24.41
N ASP A 492 26.39 16.84 24.62
CA ASP A 492 27.53 16.42 23.79
C ASP A 492 27.34 16.40 22.25
N ALA A 493 26.49 17.26 21.71
CA ALA A 493 26.38 17.48 20.28
C ALA A 493 27.55 18.39 19.90
N ALA A 494 28.68 17.78 19.56
CA ALA A 494 29.64 18.42 18.69
C ALA A 494 28.85 19.02 17.51
N GLU A 495 29.27 20.20 17.01
CA GLU A 495 28.61 20.99 15.95
C GLU A 495 28.41 20.25 14.59
N GLY A 496 28.43 18.92 14.53
CA GLY A 496 28.33 18.06 13.35
C GLY A 496 27.11 17.12 13.25
N ASP A 497 26.25 16.97 14.26
CA ASP A 497 25.19 15.92 14.27
C ASP A 497 23.76 16.46 14.08
N LEU A 498 23.53 17.26 13.02
CA LEU A 498 22.19 17.70 12.61
C LEU A 498 21.76 17.04 11.29
N LEU A 499 20.51 16.59 11.20
CA LEU A 499 19.82 16.25 9.96
C LEU A 499 18.83 17.36 9.61
N ASP A 500 19.13 18.13 8.55
CA ASP A 500 18.33 19.28 8.10
C ASP A 500 17.97 20.26 9.23
N GLY A 501 18.95 20.50 10.12
CA GLY A 501 18.86 21.41 11.26
C GLY A 501 18.15 20.84 12.51
N ILE A 502 17.79 19.55 12.49
CA ILE A 502 17.21 18.84 13.62
C ILE A 502 18.29 17.93 14.23
N PRO A 503 18.41 17.80 15.57
CA PRO A 503 19.35 16.87 16.18
C PRO A 503 19.19 15.46 15.62
N GLU A 504 20.27 14.91 15.08
CA GLU A 504 20.25 13.63 14.38
C GLU A 504 19.83 12.48 15.30
N TRP A 505 20.23 12.55 16.58
CA TRP A 505 19.82 11.58 17.61
C TRP A 505 18.32 11.58 17.89
N PHE A 506 17.60 12.67 17.55
CA PHE A 506 16.16 12.80 17.74
C PHE A 506 15.40 12.37 16.49
N VAL A 507 15.66 13.01 15.34
CA VAL A 507 14.89 12.77 14.11
C VAL A 507 15.26 11.45 13.42
N GLY A 508 16.50 10.98 13.58
CA GLY A 508 16.96 9.74 12.96
C GLY A 508 16.15 8.52 13.42
N PRO A 509 16.04 8.26 14.73
CA PRO A 509 15.19 7.19 15.26
C PRO A 509 13.71 7.33 14.87
N LEU A 510 13.15 8.54 14.86
CA LEU A 510 11.76 8.78 14.43
C LEU A 510 11.53 8.40 12.96
N LEU A 511 12.50 8.71 12.09
CA LEU A 511 12.46 8.23 10.70
C LEU A 511 12.55 6.70 10.62
N ALA A 512 13.34 6.06 11.49
CA ALA A 512 13.42 4.59 11.51
C ALA A 512 12.11 3.96 11.99
N GLU A 513 11.45 4.52 13.01
CA GLU A 513 10.10 4.11 13.46
C GLU A 513 9.08 4.25 12.34
N LEU A 514 8.98 5.43 11.71
CA LEU A 514 8.03 5.67 10.63
C LEU A 514 8.24 4.71 9.47
N VAL A 515 9.50 4.44 9.10
CA VAL A 515 9.80 3.44 8.07
C VAL A 515 9.45 2.03 8.52
N ALA A 516 9.66 1.68 9.78
CA ALA A 516 9.25 0.38 10.32
C ALA A 516 7.73 0.23 10.26
N HIS A 517 6.98 1.27 10.58
CA HIS A 517 5.51 1.33 10.47
C HIS A 517 5.05 1.04 9.03
N GLU A 518 5.56 1.78 8.04
CA GLU A 518 5.18 1.55 6.64
C GLU A 518 5.59 0.16 6.14
N VAL A 519 6.76 -0.33 6.54
CA VAL A 519 7.18 -1.70 6.20
C VAL A 519 6.25 -2.73 6.84
N GLY A 520 5.67 -2.45 8.02
CA GLY A 520 4.64 -3.28 8.63
C GLY A 520 3.42 -3.50 7.72
N HIS A 521 2.94 -2.44 7.05
CA HIS A 521 1.90 -2.56 6.02
C HIS A 521 2.37 -3.43 4.85
N THR A 522 3.60 -3.22 4.36
CA THR A 522 4.13 -4.01 3.23
C THR A 522 4.31 -5.51 3.52
N ILE A 523 4.32 -5.92 4.80
CA ILE A 523 4.35 -7.33 5.21
C ILE A 523 3.00 -7.86 5.69
N GLY A 524 1.96 -7.02 5.55
CA GLY A 524 0.55 -7.38 5.67
C GLY A 524 -0.16 -6.85 6.92
N LEU A 525 0.50 -6.09 7.80
CA LEU A 525 -0.07 -5.68 9.09
C LEU A 525 -0.92 -4.42 8.97
N ARG A 526 -2.05 -4.39 9.69
CA ARG A 526 -2.86 -3.19 9.93
C ARG A 526 -2.33 -2.41 11.14
N HIS A 527 -2.85 -1.20 11.31
CA HIS A 527 -2.62 -0.40 12.50
C HIS A 527 -3.05 -1.11 13.79
N ASN A 528 -2.38 -0.81 14.91
CA ASN A 528 -2.78 -1.24 16.24
C ASN A 528 -2.74 -0.06 17.22
N PHE A 529 -3.89 0.58 17.42
CA PHE A 529 -4.05 1.78 18.26
C PHE A 529 -4.28 1.48 19.74
N LYS A 530 -4.22 0.21 20.14
CA LYS A 530 -4.28 -0.21 21.56
C LYS A 530 -2.88 -0.48 22.13
N ALA A 531 -1.86 -0.47 21.27
CA ALA A 531 -0.52 -0.87 21.62
C ALA A 531 0.21 0.16 22.50
N SER A 532 -0.14 1.44 22.40
CA SER A 532 0.36 2.52 23.26
C SER A 532 -0.02 2.35 24.74
N GLY A 533 -1.06 1.56 25.01
CA GLY A 533 -1.68 1.38 26.33
C GLY A 533 -1.12 0.23 27.20
N ILE A 534 0.01 -0.39 26.84
CA ILE A 534 0.50 -1.57 27.57
C ILE A 534 1.55 -1.27 28.66
N TYR A 535 2.19 -0.10 28.62
CA TYR A 535 3.25 0.30 29.58
C TYR A 535 2.93 1.64 30.23
N THR A 536 3.32 1.86 31.49
CA THR A 536 3.12 3.14 32.17
C THR A 536 4.15 4.19 31.73
N MET A 537 3.82 5.48 31.89
CA MET A 537 4.80 6.56 31.69
C MET A 537 6.06 6.38 32.55
N GLU A 538 5.93 5.87 33.77
CA GLU A 538 7.06 5.63 34.68
C GLU A 538 8.00 4.54 34.15
N GLN A 539 7.44 3.46 33.61
CA GLN A 539 8.22 2.36 33.03
C GLN A 539 9.04 2.84 31.84
N ILE A 540 8.40 3.48 30.85
CA ILE A 540 9.07 3.91 29.62
C ILE A 540 10.09 5.04 29.88
N ASN A 541 9.98 5.73 31.01
CA ASN A 541 10.85 6.82 31.44
C ASN A 541 11.74 6.42 32.64
N SER A 542 12.39 5.25 32.51
CA SER A 542 13.29 4.67 33.51
C SER A 542 14.60 4.16 32.90
N ALA A 543 15.65 4.07 33.73
CA ALA A 543 16.94 3.51 33.33
C ALA A 543 16.86 2.01 32.95
N GLU A 544 15.85 1.29 33.44
CA GLU A 544 15.60 -0.11 33.09
C GLU A 544 15.06 -0.27 31.66
N TRP A 545 14.45 0.79 31.11
CA TRP A 545 13.77 0.76 29.81
C TRP A 545 14.58 1.41 28.70
N LYS A 546 15.14 2.59 28.98
CA LYS A 546 15.87 3.42 28.02
C LYS A 546 16.96 2.63 27.29
N GLY A 547 16.91 2.65 25.96
CA GLY A 547 17.82 1.96 25.05
C GLY A 547 17.72 0.43 25.06
N LYS A 548 16.73 -0.15 25.75
CA LYS A 548 16.64 -1.60 25.99
C LYS A 548 15.31 -2.21 25.52
N LYS A 549 14.21 -1.47 25.59
CA LYS A 549 12.87 -1.97 25.26
C LYS A 549 12.07 -0.96 24.43
N PRO A 550 11.20 -1.42 23.52
CA PRO A 550 10.28 -0.56 22.79
C PRO A 550 9.28 0.12 23.74
N LEU A 551 8.77 1.29 23.34
CA LEU A 551 7.88 2.13 24.16
C LEU A 551 6.41 1.66 24.14
N ALA A 552 6.04 0.80 23.19
CA ALA A 552 4.68 0.33 22.98
C ALA A 552 4.66 -1.14 22.54
N GLY A 553 3.46 -1.72 22.46
CA GLY A 553 3.23 -3.08 21.98
C GLY A 553 3.56 -3.28 20.51
N SER A 554 3.46 -2.23 19.70
CA SER A 554 3.51 -2.29 18.25
C SER A 554 4.04 -0.98 17.67
N VAL A 555 4.87 -1.06 16.62
CA VAL A 555 5.21 0.11 15.78
C VAL A 555 4.05 0.52 14.85
N MET A 556 3.00 -0.30 14.76
CA MET A 556 1.80 -0.03 13.95
C MET A 556 0.81 0.92 14.62
N ASP A 557 1.17 1.49 15.77
CA ASP A 557 0.44 2.56 16.43
C ASP A 557 0.92 3.94 15.92
N TYR A 558 0.15 4.99 16.13
CA TYR A 558 0.56 6.36 15.83
C TYR A 558 1.14 6.99 17.09
N LEU A 559 2.41 6.71 17.35
CA LEU A 559 3.08 7.14 18.58
C LEU A 559 3.64 8.58 18.45
N PRO A 560 3.33 9.49 19.38
CA PRO A 560 3.97 10.80 19.45
C PRO A 560 5.38 10.68 20.09
N PRO A 561 6.32 11.60 19.86
CA PRO A 561 7.60 11.58 20.54
C PRO A 561 7.43 11.70 22.06
N ASN A 562 8.08 10.79 22.80
CA ASN A 562 7.98 10.72 24.25
C ASN A 562 8.80 11.84 24.92
N PHE A 563 8.12 12.78 25.56
CA PHE A 563 8.72 13.80 26.43
C PHE A 563 8.25 13.60 27.86
N ASN A 564 9.19 13.37 28.78
CA ASN A 564 8.87 13.18 30.20
C ASN A 564 8.95 14.51 30.96
N LEU A 565 7.85 14.88 31.64
CA LEU A 565 7.83 15.94 32.63
C LEU A 565 7.12 15.45 33.90
N GLU A 566 7.91 15.05 34.90
CA GLU A 566 7.42 14.59 36.21
C GLU A 566 6.54 13.31 36.12
N THR A 567 6.78 12.44 35.14
CA THR A 567 6.09 11.12 35.03
C THR A 567 6.99 9.90 35.13
N GLY A 568 8.29 10.08 35.22
CA GLY A 568 9.28 9.03 35.42
C GLY A 568 10.60 9.64 35.90
N GLU A 569 11.51 8.80 36.36
CA GLU A 569 12.78 9.24 36.95
C GLU A 569 13.77 9.79 35.91
N GLU A 570 13.68 9.34 34.65
CA GLU A 570 14.58 9.76 33.57
C GLU A 570 13.82 10.13 32.29
N GLN A 571 14.46 10.87 31.38
CA GLN A 571 13.96 10.94 30.00
C GLN A 571 14.28 9.60 29.30
N GLY A 572 13.23 8.83 28.99
CA GLY A 572 13.29 7.61 28.20
C GLY A 572 13.65 7.89 26.74
N ASP A 573 13.61 6.85 25.90
CA ASP A 573 13.74 7.05 24.45
C ASP A 573 12.59 7.90 23.93
N PHE A 574 12.86 8.71 22.89
CA PHE A 574 11.86 9.60 22.30
C PHE A 574 10.88 8.86 21.37
N THR A 575 11.17 7.61 21.00
CA THR A 575 10.46 6.85 19.97
C THR A 575 10.76 5.35 20.11
N MET A 576 10.04 4.51 19.37
CA MET A 576 10.34 3.09 19.24
C MET A 576 11.76 2.84 18.73
N ILE A 577 12.49 1.99 19.44
CA ILE A 577 13.85 1.56 19.09
C ILE A 577 13.90 0.18 18.40
N GLY A 578 12.74 -0.32 17.95
CA GLY A 578 12.54 -1.65 17.38
C GLY A 578 11.06 -2.00 17.29
N VAL A 579 10.74 -3.25 16.96
CA VAL A 579 9.35 -3.77 16.95
C VAL A 579 8.92 -4.26 18.33
N GLY A 580 7.63 -4.11 18.64
CA GLY A 580 7.07 -4.46 19.95
C GLY A 580 6.65 -5.93 20.10
N PRO A 581 6.22 -6.36 21.29
CA PRO A 581 5.74 -7.72 21.55
C PRO A 581 4.54 -8.14 20.69
N TYR A 582 3.60 -7.24 20.42
CA TYR A 582 2.46 -7.51 19.53
C TYR A 582 2.93 -7.75 18.10
N ASP A 583 3.85 -6.93 17.58
CA ASP A 583 4.40 -7.08 16.23
C ASP A 583 5.02 -8.47 16.04
N LYS A 584 5.83 -8.91 17.01
CA LYS A 584 6.46 -10.23 17.01
C LYS A 584 5.43 -11.35 17.01
N TRP A 585 4.38 -11.21 17.81
CA TRP A 585 3.30 -12.19 17.87
C TRP A 585 2.46 -12.22 16.58
N ALA A 586 2.15 -11.07 16.00
CA ALA A 586 1.44 -10.98 14.72
C ALA A 586 2.25 -11.66 13.60
N ILE A 587 3.55 -11.38 13.51
CA ILE A 587 4.46 -12.08 12.59
C ILE A 587 4.48 -13.59 12.88
N ALA A 588 4.47 -14.00 14.14
CA ALA A 588 4.40 -15.40 14.49
C ALA A 588 3.11 -16.06 13.96
N TYR A 589 1.96 -15.40 14.09
CA TYR A 589 0.70 -15.90 13.56
C TYR A 589 0.74 -16.01 12.03
N GLY A 590 1.22 -14.95 11.37
CA GLY A 590 1.28 -14.88 9.92
C GLY A 590 2.25 -15.87 9.30
N TYR A 591 3.39 -16.12 9.94
CA TYR A 591 4.54 -16.82 9.32
C TYR A 591 4.98 -18.11 10.01
N THR A 592 4.34 -18.54 11.10
CA THR A 592 4.67 -19.83 11.73
C THR A 592 4.57 -21.01 10.75
N PHE A 593 5.53 -21.92 10.84
CA PHE A 593 5.57 -23.19 10.12
C PHE A 593 4.77 -24.30 10.84
N ASP A 594 4.37 -24.04 12.09
CA ASP A 594 3.56 -24.92 12.91
C ASP A 594 2.07 -24.55 12.81
N ASP A 595 1.26 -25.14 13.69
CA ASP A 595 -0.15 -24.82 13.82
C ASP A 595 -0.35 -23.38 14.36
N PRO A 596 -0.98 -22.47 13.59
CA PRO A 596 -1.24 -21.11 14.05
C PRO A 596 -2.15 -21.05 15.28
N ALA A 597 -2.96 -22.09 15.55
CA ALA A 597 -3.81 -22.13 16.74
C ALA A 597 -3.00 -22.02 18.04
N LYS A 598 -1.78 -22.59 18.05
CA LYS A 598 -0.87 -22.50 19.20
C LYS A 598 -0.34 -21.08 19.43
N VAL A 599 -0.17 -20.31 18.36
CA VAL A 599 0.20 -18.89 18.48
C VAL A 599 -0.96 -18.10 19.08
N LEU A 600 -2.19 -18.41 18.67
CA LEU A 600 -3.41 -17.76 19.15
C LEU A 600 -3.73 -18.05 20.62
N GLU A 601 -3.17 -19.09 21.25
CA GLU A 601 -3.35 -19.35 22.69
C GLU A 601 -2.88 -18.17 23.56
N ARG A 602 -1.94 -17.36 23.04
CA ARG A 602 -1.38 -16.19 23.72
C ARG A 602 -2.26 -14.95 23.66
N VAL A 603 -3.33 -14.93 22.84
CA VAL A 603 -4.14 -13.73 22.55
C VAL A 603 -4.68 -12.97 23.77
N ALA A 604 -4.79 -13.62 24.92
CA ALA A 604 -5.23 -12.99 26.18
C ALA A 604 -4.09 -12.32 26.97
N GLU A 605 -2.83 -12.41 26.51
CA GLU A 605 -1.70 -11.71 27.10
C GLU A 605 -1.88 -10.18 26.96
N PRO A 606 -1.71 -9.39 28.03
CA PRO A 606 -1.94 -7.94 27.99
C PRO A 606 -1.10 -7.19 26.94
N GLU A 607 0.10 -7.68 26.64
CA GLU A 607 1.02 -7.08 25.65
C GLU A 607 0.55 -7.26 24.20
N LEU A 608 -0.49 -8.06 23.97
CA LEU A 608 -0.99 -8.45 22.65
C LEU A 608 -2.35 -7.81 22.31
N ALA A 609 -2.75 -6.78 23.05
CA ALA A 609 -3.99 -6.06 22.81
C ALA A 609 -4.03 -5.46 21.39
N TYR A 610 -5.20 -5.51 20.76
CA TYR A 610 -5.39 -5.08 19.36
C TYR A 610 -6.73 -4.38 19.17
N LEU A 611 -6.69 -3.17 18.59
CA LEU A 611 -7.81 -2.47 17.96
C LEU A 611 -7.25 -1.61 16.81
N THR A 612 -8.01 -1.43 15.73
CA THR A 612 -7.52 -0.85 14.46
C THR A 612 -8.31 0.40 14.08
N ASP A 613 -8.09 0.91 12.87
CA ASP A 613 -8.72 2.11 12.29
C ASP A 613 -10.21 2.27 12.63
N ASP A 614 -10.96 1.19 12.42
CA ASP A 614 -12.41 1.14 12.59
C ASP A 614 -12.85 1.37 14.05
N ASP A 615 -11.95 1.15 15.00
CA ASP A 615 -12.19 1.29 16.44
C ASP A 615 -11.83 2.68 16.98
N THR A 616 -11.09 3.49 16.22
CA THR A 616 -10.60 4.82 16.68
C THR A 616 -11.70 5.87 16.89
N THR A 617 -12.84 5.65 16.23
CA THR A 617 -14.09 6.44 16.39
C THR A 617 -15.09 5.74 17.29
N GLY A 618 -14.75 4.54 17.79
CA GLY A 618 -15.56 3.71 18.67
C GLY A 618 -15.50 4.15 20.14
N PRO A 619 -16.22 3.44 21.02
CA PRO A 619 -16.37 3.83 22.43
C PRO A 619 -15.16 3.47 23.30
N ASP A 620 -14.18 2.71 22.81
CA ASP A 620 -13.03 2.28 23.62
C ASP A 620 -12.03 3.44 23.77
N PRO A 621 -11.83 3.96 25.00
CA PRO A 621 -10.91 5.08 25.21
C PRO A 621 -9.42 4.68 25.08
N PHE A 622 -9.10 3.39 24.91
CA PHE A 622 -7.76 2.88 24.64
C PHE A 622 -7.46 2.67 23.15
N ALA A 623 -8.44 2.81 22.24
CA ALA A 623 -8.20 2.80 20.80
C ALA A 623 -8.03 4.24 20.30
N ARG A 624 -6.94 4.88 20.67
CA ARG A 624 -6.70 6.29 20.34
C ARG A 624 -5.41 6.44 19.57
N ARG A 625 -5.40 7.44 18.69
CA ARG A 625 -4.22 7.83 17.95
C ARG A 625 -3.47 8.86 18.77
N TYR A 626 -2.15 8.84 18.64
CA TYR A 626 -1.27 9.86 19.19
C TYR A 626 -1.30 9.98 20.72
N ASP A 627 -1.44 8.85 21.39
CA ASP A 627 -1.41 8.74 22.83
C ASP A 627 -0.30 7.80 23.32
N PHE A 628 -0.15 7.74 24.63
CA PHE A 628 0.77 6.85 25.33
C PHE A 628 0.21 6.52 26.71
N SER A 629 0.76 5.48 27.33
CA SER A 629 0.57 5.05 28.71
C SER A 629 -0.59 4.08 28.92
N ALA A 630 -0.36 3.08 29.78
CA ALA A 630 -1.38 2.20 30.34
C ALA A 630 -2.48 2.94 31.10
N ASN A 631 -2.23 4.21 31.44
CA ASN A 631 -3.28 5.15 31.76
C ASN A 631 -3.08 6.42 30.89
N PRO A 632 -3.83 6.57 29.78
CA PRO A 632 -3.72 7.72 28.88
C PRO A 632 -3.97 9.07 29.55
N LEU A 633 -4.71 9.12 30.66
CA LEU A 633 -4.89 10.37 31.43
C LEU A 633 -3.58 10.84 32.09
N THR A 634 -2.66 9.93 32.36
CA THR A 634 -1.33 10.27 32.88
C THR A 634 -0.50 10.96 31.80
N TYR A 635 -0.55 10.46 30.57
CA TYR A 635 0.06 11.09 29.40
C TYR A 635 -0.59 12.46 29.12
N ALA A 636 -1.92 12.57 29.15
CA ALA A 636 -2.63 13.83 28.97
C ALA A 636 -2.13 14.91 29.97
N LYS A 637 -2.06 14.54 31.25
CA LYS A 637 -1.56 15.43 32.32
C LYS A 637 -0.10 15.82 32.11
N ASN A 638 0.72 14.90 31.62
CA ASN A 638 2.11 15.20 31.25
C ASN A 638 2.19 16.27 30.16
N GLN A 639 1.46 16.07 29.05
CA GLN A 639 1.42 17.05 27.97
C GLN A 639 0.87 18.41 28.44
N MET A 640 -0.12 18.42 29.34
CA MET A 640 -0.64 19.66 29.92
C MET A 640 0.40 20.40 30.77
N ARG A 641 1.21 19.70 31.58
CA ARG A 641 2.31 20.34 32.32
C ARG A 641 3.33 20.97 31.38
N ILE A 642 3.64 20.31 30.26
CA ILE A 642 4.56 20.83 29.25
C ILE A 642 3.97 22.07 28.58
N VAL A 643 2.67 22.05 28.24
CA VAL A 643 1.92 23.20 27.72
C VAL A 643 2.00 24.40 28.66
N ASP A 644 1.73 24.21 29.95
CA ASP A 644 1.77 25.27 30.95
C ASP A 644 3.20 25.84 31.07
N GLN A 645 4.20 24.96 31.14
CA GLN A 645 5.60 25.35 31.20
C GLN A 645 6.03 26.21 30.00
N HIS A 646 5.60 25.86 28.78
CA HIS A 646 5.89 26.65 27.59
C HIS A 646 5.22 28.01 27.66
N ARG A 647 3.93 28.06 28.01
CA ARG A 647 3.15 29.31 28.03
C ARG A 647 3.71 30.35 28.99
N GLU A 648 4.21 29.93 30.14
CA GLU A 648 4.90 30.80 31.09
C GLU A 648 6.16 31.45 30.49
N ARG A 649 6.79 30.81 29.50
CA ARG A 649 8.11 31.18 28.97
C ARG A 649 8.10 31.61 27.50
N ILE A 650 6.95 31.62 26.82
CA ILE A 650 6.86 31.92 25.37
C ILE A 650 7.57 33.24 25.02
N LEU A 651 7.33 34.29 25.81
CA LEU A 651 7.91 35.61 25.53
C LEU A 651 9.42 35.66 25.81
N GLU A 652 9.91 34.81 26.71
CA GLU A 652 11.32 34.80 27.14
C GLU A 652 12.19 33.86 26.28
N LYS A 653 11.64 32.71 25.87
CA LYS A 653 12.39 31.65 25.20
C LYS A 653 12.17 31.59 23.69
N PHE A 654 10.99 31.99 23.20
CA PHE A 654 10.62 31.84 21.78
C PHE A 654 10.65 33.15 21.00
N VAL A 655 10.84 34.30 21.65
CA VAL A 655 11.00 35.59 20.97
C VAL A 655 12.29 36.23 21.42
N LYS A 656 13.28 36.29 20.54
CA LYS A 656 14.56 36.97 20.80
C LYS A 656 14.49 38.45 20.44
N ASP A 657 15.41 39.24 20.96
CA ASP A 657 15.52 40.67 20.63
C ASP A 657 15.66 40.87 19.11
N GLY A 658 14.76 41.67 18.54
CA GLY A 658 14.69 41.92 17.10
C GLY A 658 13.85 40.92 16.29
N GLU A 659 13.34 39.85 16.92
CA GLU A 659 12.40 38.92 16.28
C GLU A 659 10.95 39.43 16.31
N SER A 660 10.12 38.87 15.42
CA SER A 660 8.70 39.23 15.31
C SER A 660 7.86 38.58 16.42
N TRP A 661 6.88 39.32 16.95
CA TRP A 661 5.83 38.77 17.83
C TRP A 661 5.01 37.62 17.20
N SER A 662 5.11 37.41 15.88
CA SER A 662 4.57 36.22 15.23
C SER A 662 5.15 34.92 15.80
N ASN A 663 6.37 34.92 16.34
CA ASN A 663 6.96 33.77 17.03
C ASN A 663 6.18 33.41 18.30
N ALA A 664 5.86 34.40 19.15
CA ALA A 664 5.03 34.18 20.33
C ALA A 664 3.64 33.67 19.98
N ARG A 665 3.02 34.25 18.93
CA ARG A 665 1.73 33.77 18.43
C ARG A 665 1.79 32.30 18.02
N ARG A 666 2.83 31.90 17.27
CA ARG A 666 3.02 30.50 16.87
C ARG A 666 3.23 29.58 18.06
N GLY A 667 4.07 29.95 19.03
CA GLY A 667 4.25 29.18 20.26
C GLY A 667 2.94 29.02 21.04
N TYR A 668 2.15 30.09 21.15
CA TYR A 668 0.86 30.03 21.84
C TYR A 668 -0.14 29.14 21.10
N GLN A 669 -0.27 29.29 19.79
CA GLN A 669 -1.10 28.42 18.96
C GLN A 669 -0.66 26.95 19.09
N THR A 670 0.66 26.69 19.11
CA THR A 670 1.24 25.35 19.30
C THR A 670 0.77 24.69 20.59
N THR A 671 0.92 25.41 21.70
CA THR A 671 0.44 24.92 23.01
C THR A 671 -1.09 24.82 23.10
N LEU A 672 -1.84 25.69 22.40
CA LEU A 672 -3.30 25.63 22.35
C LEU A 672 -3.80 24.38 21.63
N SER A 673 -3.25 24.01 20.47
CA SER A 673 -3.72 22.80 19.79
C SER A 673 -3.29 21.54 20.52
N MET A 674 -2.12 21.52 21.17
CA MET A 674 -1.76 20.40 22.03
C MET A 674 -2.78 20.23 23.17
N GLN A 675 -3.17 21.34 23.82
CA GLN A 675 -4.25 21.31 24.82
C GLN A 675 -5.57 20.78 24.22
N MET A 676 -5.96 21.23 23.02
CA MET A 676 -7.18 20.77 22.37
C MET A 676 -7.14 19.27 22.04
N ARG A 677 -6.01 18.76 21.53
CA ARG A 677 -5.81 17.33 21.25
C ARG A 677 -5.94 16.49 22.53
N MET A 678 -5.33 16.94 23.62
CA MET A 678 -5.44 16.26 24.92
C MET A 678 -6.88 16.27 25.45
N LEU A 679 -7.60 17.39 25.32
CA LEU A 679 -9.03 17.46 25.67
C LEU A 679 -9.87 16.51 24.82
N SER A 680 -9.63 16.45 23.51
CA SER A 680 -10.32 15.52 22.62
C SER A 680 -10.08 14.07 23.01
N MET A 681 -8.82 13.69 23.23
CA MET A 681 -8.45 12.35 23.73
C MET A 681 -9.15 12.02 25.05
N MET A 682 -9.19 12.95 26.00
CA MET A 682 -9.83 12.75 27.31
C MET A 682 -11.37 12.66 27.22
N SER A 683 -12.00 13.24 26.20
CA SER A 683 -13.47 13.27 26.10
C SER A 683 -14.09 11.88 25.99
N ASN A 684 -13.40 10.93 25.34
CA ASN A 684 -13.85 9.53 25.21
C ASN A 684 -13.88 8.75 26.53
N TRP A 685 -13.23 9.26 27.58
CA TRP A 685 -13.30 8.67 28.91
C TRP A 685 -14.65 8.97 29.60
N ILE A 686 -15.42 9.93 29.10
CA ILE A 686 -16.75 10.27 29.62
C ILE A 686 -17.79 9.43 28.87
N GLY A 687 -18.20 8.31 29.47
CA GLY A 687 -19.23 7.43 28.89
C GLY A 687 -18.71 6.42 27.87
N GLY A 688 -17.39 6.28 27.71
CA GLY A 688 -16.75 5.23 26.91
C GLY A 688 -16.99 3.83 27.45
N ALA A 689 -16.76 2.83 26.61
CA ALA A 689 -16.91 1.42 26.93
C ALA A 689 -15.70 0.63 26.40
N HIS A 690 -15.10 -0.20 27.26
CA HIS A 690 -13.95 -1.02 26.87
C HIS A 690 -14.40 -2.17 25.97
N VAL A 691 -13.70 -2.35 24.86
CA VAL A 691 -13.88 -3.48 23.94
C VAL A 691 -12.77 -4.48 24.22
N ASN A 692 -13.14 -5.71 24.61
CA ASN A 692 -12.20 -6.79 24.94
C ASN A 692 -12.05 -7.76 23.78
#